data_AF-A0A381ZRK9-F1
#
_entry.id   AF-A0A381ZRK9-F1
#
_cell.length_a   1.000
_cell.length_b   1.000
_cell.length_c   1.000
_cell.angle_alpha   90.00
_cell.angle_beta   90.00
_cell.angle_gamma   90.00
#
_symmetry.space_group_name_H-M   'P 1'
#
loop_
_entity.id
_entity.type
_entity.pdbx_description
1 polymer ?
#
loop_
_entity_poly.entity_id
_entity_poly.type
_entity_poly.pdbx_seq_one_letter_code
_entity_poly.pdbx_strand_id
1 'polypeptide(L)'
;MRDEEACISFMLGKLRAKRSITSKKVNQLEAIDEAVEILEERQRIIKEEKEDAPDWSEDETLALIDYYVTGLSGVDSESGIRVDGGDDKPVDDWNPNSIFTWGEWRLEEATSIKDSKGRALGYSDELIRTISPVGGGATIHAYSEAPPDVNWKLTKIGQKGIEFLIGKAKISEIDAVCSVPSLPEEMSSEEAGKRVGDRNRGPDEWQRRVNAKRVLEISNFIGVPGNIIANSALLYAPPGHDSFSTDGEGGVTIDFSKFLRERLIPNHGDAWLDHDFEEETPGDLRPLWLIDGQHRVRGLSQSEIGCEIDIPIILFTSEFSLDQSAKVFAEINTLQKKLDTLHTLYMQHRFQIPNRISPTRDFSPWDSSDADTWDSRQNHLSYECAGWLASHEGGPLFGRIKILESNRPKFTIIKANSWVDYSRSWFGKNGPYSADDCEYDKETMFQEIENYFQAFVNICNHGEWPDEEDRWSPHSKNKGVLQLHSSSQALLLIYQDVHEKARMGYTKEPISVKRFEKVLLPLKWADWRDERVLDRYSGSGEVPRTSLRVWMRAAIRGGKDFDSGKVMSAKLKSLPGRGLLAPPADSPIEIDSDLEWPEKGKAGFVQLLSLRPHHSLATSRWTLRCSEGKNRIRKRVKANIGEPAGFRFSWDDWVDNVKHVYVRVEWVNVNSPEAHAE
;
A
#
# COMPACT_ATOMS: atom_id res chain seq x y z
N MET A 1 18.28 17.27 33.27
CA MET A 1 18.04 18.68 32.86
C MET A 1 18.01 18.89 31.34
N ARG A 2 19.12 18.99 30.59
CA ARG A 2 19.05 19.27 29.12
C ARG A 2 18.21 18.26 28.32
N ASP A 3 18.35 16.97 28.61
CA ASP A 3 17.54 15.91 27.97
C ASP A 3 16.06 15.97 28.35
N GLU A 4 15.76 16.42 29.57
CA GLU A 4 14.40 16.58 30.09
C GLU A 4 13.71 17.82 29.52
N GLU A 5 14.42 18.94 29.37
CA GLU A 5 13.93 20.13 28.68
C GLU A 5 13.60 19.84 27.20
N ALA A 6 14.42 19.00 26.55
CA ALA A 6 14.15 18.52 25.19
C ALA A 6 12.90 17.64 25.13
N CYS A 7 12.73 16.71 26.09
CA CYS A 7 11.53 15.89 26.23
C CYS A 7 10.26 16.75 26.36
N ILE A 8 10.26 17.70 27.30
CA ILE A 8 9.10 18.58 27.56
C ILE A 8 8.77 19.40 26.30
N SER A 9 9.78 19.98 25.66
CA SER A 9 9.61 20.79 24.45
C SER A 9 9.02 19.98 23.29
N PHE A 10 9.51 18.76 23.09
CA PHE A 10 8.98 17.82 22.10
C PHE A 10 7.52 17.49 22.35
N MET A 11 7.19 17.09 23.59
CA MET A 11 5.84 16.69 23.96
C MET A 11 4.85 17.86 23.80
N LEU A 12 5.19 19.04 24.32
CA LEU A 12 4.39 20.26 24.14
C LEU A 12 4.18 20.62 22.67
N GLY A 13 5.23 20.51 21.84
CA GLY A 13 5.15 20.77 20.40
C GLY A 13 4.11 19.89 19.71
N LYS A 14 4.12 18.58 19.99
CA LYS A 14 3.15 17.62 19.44
C LYS A 14 1.73 17.90 19.91
N LEU A 15 1.52 18.14 21.21
CA LEU A 15 0.20 18.45 21.77
C LEU A 15 -0.37 19.74 21.20
N ARG A 16 0.42 20.81 21.11
CA ARG A 16 0.00 22.10 20.54
C ARG A 16 -0.34 21.99 19.06
N ALA A 17 0.47 21.28 18.27
CA ALA A 17 0.16 21.00 16.86
C ALA A 17 -1.13 20.16 16.71
N LYS A 18 -1.39 19.26 17.67
CA LYS A 18 -2.59 18.45 17.68
C LYS A 18 -3.80 19.29 18.12
N ARG A 19 -3.66 20.24 19.04
CA ARG A 19 -4.71 21.14 19.56
C ARG A 19 -5.27 22.09 18.49
N SER A 20 -4.47 22.47 17.48
CA SER A 20 -4.88 23.42 16.43
C SER A 20 -5.77 22.85 15.32
N ILE A 21 -6.10 21.55 15.35
CA ILE A 21 -6.95 20.88 14.34
C ILE A 21 -8.44 20.99 14.72
N THR A 22 -9.25 21.59 13.85
CA THR A 22 -10.55 22.26 14.13
C THR A 22 -11.78 21.37 14.37
N SER A 23 -11.63 20.07 14.67
CA SER A 23 -12.79 19.14 14.73
C SER A 23 -12.79 18.17 15.93
N LYS A 24 -12.21 18.55 17.07
CA LYS A 24 -12.03 17.61 18.19
C LYS A 24 -13.19 17.59 19.16
N LYS A 25 -13.39 16.42 19.76
CA LYS A 25 -14.41 16.11 20.74
C LYS A 25 -13.88 16.34 22.17
N VAL A 26 -14.76 16.36 23.16
CA VAL A 26 -14.54 16.99 24.48
C VAL A 26 -13.47 16.27 25.30
N ASN A 27 -13.51 14.95 25.39
CA ASN A 27 -12.62 14.19 26.28
C ASN A 27 -11.19 14.14 25.75
N GLN A 28 -11.02 14.10 24.42
CA GLN A 28 -9.69 14.22 23.82
C GLN A 28 -9.04 15.60 24.09
N LEU A 29 -9.83 16.67 24.16
CA LEU A 29 -9.32 18.00 24.47
C LEU A 29 -8.91 18.13 25.94
N GLU A 30 -9.71 17.56 26.84
CA GLU A 30 -9.39 17.49 28.27
C GLU A 30 -8.05 16.78 28.51
N ALA A 31 -7.84 15.60 27.91
CA ALA A 31 -6.57 14.90 28.01
C ALA A 31 -5.37 15.70 27.45
N ILE A 32 -5.57 16.52 26.40
CA ILE A 32 -4.52 17.41 25.90
C ILE A 32 -4.21 18.51 26.91
N ASP A 33 -5.23 19.12 27.50
CA ASP A 33 -5.07 20.23 28.42
C ASP A 33 -4.39 19.77 29.73
N GLU A 34 -4.78 18.60 30.27
CA GLU A 34 -4.14 17.97 31.44
C GLU A 34 -2.66 17.65 31.17
N ALA A 35 -2.34 17.03 30.03
CA ALA A 35 -0.95 16.75 29.67
C ALA A 35 -0.11 18.04 29.48
N VAL A 36 -0.71 19.11 28.95
CA VAL A 36 -0.04 20.41 28.82
C VAL A 36 0.23 21.02 30.19
N GLU A 37 -0.73 20.97 31.11
CA GLU A 37 -0.59 21.51 32.46
C GLU A 37 0.55 20.82 33.22
N ILE A 38 0.60 19.48 33.20
CA ILE A 38 1.68 18.70 33.82
C ILE A 38 3.06 19.10 33.25
N LEU A 39 3.17 19.23 31.92
CA LEU A 39 4.42 19.57 31.25
C LEU A 39 4.87 21.02 31.51
N GLU A 40 3.94 21.98 31.53
CA GLU A 40 4.24 23.40 31.80
C GLU A 40 4.61 23.62 33.27
N GLU A 41 3.95 22.93 34.20
CA GLU A 41 4.33 22.92 35.62
C GLU A 41 5.74 22.37 35.80
N ARG A 42 6.05 21.21 35.18
CA ARG A 42 7.40 20.65 35.22
C ARG A 42 8.44 21.61 34.66
N GLN A 43 8.14 22.27 33.54
CA GLN A 43 9.03 23.25 32.94
C GLN A 43 9.31 24.42 33.88
N ARG A 44 8.31 24.86 34.66
CA ARG A 44 8.47 25.89 35.68
C ARG A 44 9.41 25.42 36.79
N ILE A 45 9.20 24.23 37.34
CA ILE A 45 10.03 23.63 38.39
C ILE A 45 11.50 23.57 37.95
N ILE A 46 11.77 23.03 36.75
CA ILE A 46 13.14 22.95 36.22
C ILE A 46 13.78 24.34 36.09
N LYS A 47 13.01 25.35 35.68
CA LYS A 47 13.51 26.72 35.51
C LYS A 47 13.81 27.41 36.84
N GLU A 48 12.98 27.15 37.86
CA GLU A 48 13.09 27.77 39.19
C GLU A 48 14.16 27.07 40.05
N GLU A 49 14.17 25.74 40.06
CA GLU A 49 14.99 24.92 40.95
C GLU A 49 16.27 24.39 40.29
N LYS A 50 16.36 24.40 38.95
CA LYS A 50 17.54 23.97 38.17
C LYS A 50 18.05 22.59 38.60
N GLU A 51 19.26 22.51 39.16
CA GLU A 51 19.91 21.25 39.56
C GLU A 51 19.26 20.64 40.80
N ASP A 52 18.48 21.42 41.56
CA ASP A 52 17.77 20.97 42.77
C ASP A 52 16.33 20.49 42.48
N ALA A 53 15.89 20.50 41.21
CA ALA A 53 14.56 20.05 40.84
C ALA A 53 14.36 18.55 41.19
N PRO A 54 13.25 18.18 41.85
CA PRO A 54 12.99 16.78 42.23
C PRO A 54 12.84 15.91 40.97
N ASP A 55 13.22 14.64 41.03
CA ASP A 55 12.94 13.70 39.94
C ASP A 55 11.42 13.48 39.76
N TRP A 56 11.01 13.02 38.57
CA TRP A 56 9.63 12.59 38.34
C TRP A 56 9.26 11.45 39.28
N SER A 57 8.07 11.51 39.87
CA SER A 57 7.49 10.31 40.47
C SER A 57 6.98 9.34 39.39
N GLU A 58 6.89 8.06 39.74
CA GLU A 58 6.36 7.03 38.84
C GLU A 58 4.89 7.33 38.46
N ASP A 59 4.08 7.75 39.44
CA ASP A 59 2.67 8.09 39.24
C ASP A 59 2.47 9.29 38.31
N GLU A 60 3.27 10.36 38.47
CA GLU A 60 3.23 11.52 37.58
C GLU A 60 3.64 11.16 36.15
N THR A 61 4.63 10.27 36.00
CA THR A 61 5.08 9.81 34.68
C THR A 61 4.00 8.99 34.00
N LEU A 62 3.35 8.06 34.72
CA LEU A 62 2.27 7.24 34.20
C LEU A 62 1.06 8.09 33.80
N ALA A 63 0.65 9.03 34.66
CA ALA A 63 -0.45 9.95 34.38
C ALA A 63 -0.16 10.83 33.15
N LEU A 64 1.05 11.40 33.06
CA LEU A 64 1.47 12.17 31.89
C LEU A 64 1.39 11.33 30.61
N ILE A 65 1.92 10.10 30.63
CA ILE A 65 1.93 9.23 29.44
C ILE A 65 0.50 8.89 29.02
N ASP A 66 -0.39 8.57 29.96
CA ASP A 66 -1.79 8.27 29.67
C ASP A 66 -2.50 9.46 29.00
N TYR A 67 -2.46 10.64 29.63
CA TYR A 67 -3.05 11.86 29.05
C TYR A 67 -2.43 12.22 27.70
N TYR A 68 -1.11 12.06 27.56
CA TYR A 68 -0.41 12.35 26.31
C TYR A 68 -0.85 11.42 25.17
N VAL A 69 -0.87 10.11 25.42
CA VAL A 69 -1.30 9.10 24.43
C VAL A 69 -2.76 9.30 24.06
N THR A 70 -3.62 9.52 25.06
CA THR A 70 -5.05 9.78 24.87
C THR A 70 -5.29 11.07 24.09
N GLY A 71 -4.59 12.15 24.43
CA GLY A 71 -4.68 13.43 23.71
C GLY A 71 -4.23 13.34 22.25
N LEU A 72 -3.18 12.57 21.96
CA LEU A 72 -2.68 12.39 20.60
C LEU A 72 -3.56 11.46 19.75
N SER A 73 -4.09 10.38 20.33
CA SER A 73 -4.80 9.32 19.61
C SER A 73 -6.31 9.48 19.60
N GLY A 74 -6.89 10.06 20.66
CA GLY A 74 -8.33 10.04 20.93
C GLY A 74 -8.81 8.66 21.40
N VAL A 75 -7.90 7.84 21.88
CA VAL A 75 -8.11 6.47 22.38
C VAL A 75 -7.46 6.39 23.75
N ASP A 76 -8.21 5.90 24.72
CA ASP A 76 -7.75 5.69 26.09
C ASP A 76 -6.58 4.70 26.10
N SER A 77 -5.51 5.05 26.82
CA SER A 77 -4.24 4.33 26.68
C SER A 77 -4.30 2.89 27.19
N GLU A 78 -5.10 2.65 28.25
CA GLU A 78 -5.26 1.34 28.88
C GLU A 78 -6.33 0.48 28.19
N SER A 79 -7.53 1.02 27.99
CA SER A 79 -8.68 0.26 27.48
C SER A 79 -8.68 0.11 25.96
N GLY A 80 -7.97 0.99 25.23
CA GLY A 80 -7.98 1.01 23.78
C GLY A 80 -9.32 1.45 23.18
N ILE A 81 -10.21 2.03 23.99
CA ILE A 81 -11.53 2.51 23.57
C ILE A 81 -11.42 3.99 23.19
N ARG A 82 -12.17 4.42 22.16
CA ARG A 82 -12.21 5.83 21.77
C ARG A 82 -12.91 6.65 22.84
N VAL A 83 -12.20 7.60 23.45
CA VAL A 83 -12.72 8.44 24.55
C VAL A 83 -13.95 9.28 24.18
N ASP A 84 -14.16 9.52 22.89
CA ASP A 84 -15.33 10.23 22.38
C ASP A 84 -16.11 9.41 21.32
N GLY A 85 -15.96 8.08 21.35
CA GLY A 85 -16.69 7.12 20.52
C GLY A 85 -18.15 6.96 20.96
N GLY A 86 -19.01 6.52 20.04
CA GLY A 86 -20.39 6.11 20.39
C GLY A 86 -20.51 4.61 20.67
N ASP A 87 -19.39 3.90 20.55
CA ASP A 87 -19.24 2.46 20.65
C ASP A 87 -18.08 2.12 21.60
N ASP A 88 -18.37 1.38 22.67
CA ASP A 88 -17.39 0.90 23.66
C ASP A 88 -16.54 -0.27 23.12
N LYS A 89 -16.20 -0.21 21.83
CA LYS A 89 -15.39 -1.22 21.17
C LYS A 89 -13.92 -0.81 21.20
N PRO A 90 -13.03 -1.68 21.68
CA PRO A 90 -11.60 -1.46 21.53
C PRO A 90 -11.24 -1.28 20.06
N VAL A 91 -10.27 -0.40 19.80
CA VAL A 91 -9.67 -0.25 18.48
C VAL A 91 -8.86 -1.50 18.17
N ASP A 92 -9.12 -2.11 17.00
CA ASP A 92 -8.35 -3.27 16.53
C ASP A 92 -6.85 -2.94 16.49
N ASP A 93 -6.01 -3.85 16.98
CA ASP A 93 -4.55 -3.73 17.07
C ASP A 93 -4.03 -2.50 17.88
N TRP A 94 -4.81 -2.01 18.86
CA TRP A 94 -4.38 -0.92 19.73
C TRP A 94 -3.09 -1.26 20.50
N ASN A 95 -2.15 -0.32 20.47
CA ASN A 95 -0.93 -0.35 21.26
C ASN A 95 -0.50 1.09 21.59
N PRO A 96 -0.51 1.52 22.86
CA PRO A 96 -0.17 2.91 23.24
C PRO A 96 1.27 3.28 22.84
N ASN A 97 2.20 2.33 22.84
CA ASN A 97 3.59 2.56 22.44
C ASN A 97 3.73 2.94 20.96
N SER A 98 2.75 2.57 20.12
CA SER A 98 2.70 3.00 18.72
C SER A 98 2.43 4.50 18.55
N ILE A 99 1.81 5.13 19.55
CA ILE A 99 1.53 6.57 19.58
C ILE A 99 2.76 7.32 20.09
N PHE A 100 3.30 6.88 21.24
CA PHE A 100 4.46 7.50 21.89
C PHE A 100 5.31 6.44 22.58
N THR A 101 6.62 6.53 22.41
CA THR A 101 7.60 5.71 23.14
C THR A 101 8.52 6.63 23.93
N TRP A 102 8.74 6.33 25.21
CA TRP A 102 9.66 7.11 26.03
C TRP A 102 11.07 7.13 25.42
N GLY A 103 11.62 8.34 25.24
CA GLY A 103 12.88 8.62 24.57
C GLY A 103 12.75 9.07 23.11
N GLU A 104 11.54 9.11 22.54
CA GLU A 104 11.32 9.46 21.12
C GLU A 104 11.89 10.84 20.74
N TRP A 105 11.94 11.80 21.66
CA TRP A 105 12.51 13.14 21.42
C TRP A 105 14.00 13.09 21.05
N ARG A 106 14.73 12.06 21.49
CA ARG A 106 16.16 11.87 21.15
C ARG A 106 16.38 11.47 19.70
N LEU A 107 15.30 11.17 18.96
CA LEU A 107 15.35 10.88 17.53
C LEU A 107 15.29 12.15 16.66
N GLU A 108 15.04 13.33 17.24
CA GLU A 108 15.03 14.60 16.48
C GLU A 108 16.42 15.05 16.06
N GLU A 109 17.47 14.52 16.70
CA GLU A 109 18.86 14.83 16.43
C GLU A 109 19.71 13.55 16.36
N ALA A 110 20.86 13.63 15.69
CA ALA A 110 21.81 12.53 15.71
C ALA A 110 22.41 12.40 17.10
N THR A 111 22.32 11.21 17.70
CA THR A 111 22.72 10.97 19.09
C THR A 111 23.89 10.02 19.18
N SER A 112 24.83 10.32 20.09
CA SER A 112 25.92 9.41 20.41
C SER A 112 25.42 8.38 21.42
N ILE A 113 25.55 7.10 21.09
CA ILE A 113 25.14 6.01 21.97
C ILE A 113 26.33 5.66 22.87
N LYS A 114 26.11 5.67 24.18
CA LYS A 114 27.16 5.51 25.20
C LYS A 114 26.69 4.64 26.35
N ASP A 115 27.64 3.97 27.00
CA ASP A 115 27.42 3.24 28.25
C ASP A 115 27.27 4.20 29.46
N SER A 116 26.94 3.64 30.62
CA SER A 116 26.86 4.38 31.91
C SER A 116 28.16 5.09 32.31
N LYS A 117 29.30 4.74 31.72
CA LYS A 117 30.61 5.35 31.95
C LYS A 117 30.99 6.39 30.88
N GLY A 118 30.10 6.65 29.93
CA GLY A 118 30.30 7.62 28.85
C GLY A 118 31.17 7.12 27.68
N ARG A 119 31.50 5.82 27.64
CA ARG A 119 32.22 5.19 26.52
C ARG A 119 31.26 4.84 25.39
N ALA A 120 31.76 4.80 24.16
CA ALA A 120 30.96 4.33 23.03
C ALA A 120 30.54 2.88 23.25
N LEU A 121 29.33 2.54 22.83
CA LEU A 121 28.74 1.23 23.03
C LEU A 121 28.70 0.50 21.69
N GLY A 122 29.30 -0.69 21.62
CA GLY A 122 29.48 -1.45 20.39
C GLY A 122 30.66 -2.43 20.49
N TYR A 123 31.14 -2.92 19.35
CA TYR A 123 32.20 -3.90 19.29
C TYR A 123 33.59 -3.24 19.41
N SER A 124 34.46 -3.84 20.24
CA SER A 124 35.88 -3.52 20.39
C SER A 124 36.26 -2.29 21.21
N ASP A 125 37.50 -2.30 21.73
CA ASP A 125 38.08 -1.21 22.52
C ASP A 125 38.56 -0.03 21.64
N GLU A 126 38.77 -0.28 20.35
CA GLU A 126 39.13 0.72 19.32
C GLU A 126 37.93 1.57 18.90
N LEU A 127 36.71 1.22 19.34
CA LEU A 127 35.50 1.97 19.06
C LEU A 127 35.50 3.30 19.84
N ILE A 128 35.56 4.41 19.08
CA ILE A 128 35.56 5.75 19.66
C ILE A 128 34.16 6.38 19.65
N ARG A 129 33.28 5.96 18.74
CA ARG A 129 31.94 6.54 18.63
C ARG A 129 30.93 5.60 17.96
N THR A 130 29.74 5.54 18.54
CA THR A 130 28.54 4.97 17.93
C THR A 130 27.50 6.07 17.77
N ILE A 131 26.97 6.24 16.56
CA ILE A 131 26.02 7.30 16.22
C ILE A 131 24.72 6.68 15.76
N SER A 132 23.62 7.07 16.41
CA SER A 132 22.28 6.90 15.85
C SER A 132 21.97 8.13 14.98
N PRO A 133 21.66 7.96 13.68
CA PRO A 133 21.32 9.08 12.81
C PRO A 133 19.99 9.72 13.21
N VAL A 134 19.73 10.93 12.68
CA VAL A 134 18.45 11.64 12.83
C VAL A 134 17.30 10.74 12.34
N GLY A 135 16.22 10.67 13.10
CA GLY A 135 15.10 9.77 12.81
C GLY A 135 15.38 8.29 13.10
N GLY A 136 16.57 7.97 13.62
CA GLY A 136 17.09 6.62 13.87
C GLY A 136 17.43 5.85 12.59
N GLY A 137 17.77 4.56 12.74
CA GLY A 137 18.13 3.71 11.60
C GLY A 137 19.28 2.76 11.90
N ALA A 138 20.14 2.57 10.89
CA ALA A 138 21.40 1.86 11.05
C ALA A 138 22.38 2.72 11.84
N THR A 139 23.02 2.13 12.85
CA THR A 139 24.12 2.74 13.61
C THR A 139 25.32 2.93 12.70
N ILE A 140 26.04 4.04 12.91
CA ILE A 140 27.33 4.36 12.30
C ILE A 140 28.40 4.21 13.37
N HIS A 141 29.44 3.44 13.08
CA HIS A 141 30.57 3.22 13.97
C HIS A 141 31.81 3.95 13.44
N ALA A 142 32.53 4.58 14.37
CA ALA A 142 33.84 5.14 14.10
C ALA A 142 34.87 4.51 15.05
N TYR A 143 35.98 4.05 14.49
CA TYR A 143 37.08 3.41 15.20
C TYR A 143 38.36 4.24 15.08
N SER A 144 39.22 4.19 16.09
CA SER A 144 40.55 4.83 16.03
C SER A 144 41.50 4.11 15.07
N GLU A 145 41.34 2.79 14.93
CA GLU A 145 42.05 1.92 13.99
C GLU A 145 41.14 0.74 13.61
N ALA A 146 41.55 -0.10 12.67
CA ALA A 146 40.78 -1.30 12.33
C ALA A 146 40.72 -2.24 13.56
N PRO A 147 39.53 -2.58 14.08
CA PRO A 147 39.40 -3.45 15.24
C PRO A 147 39.75 -4.91 14.89
N PRO A 148 39.93 -5.80 15.89
CA PRO A 148 40.15 -7.22 15.67
C PRO A 148 39.03 -7.90 14.89
N ASP A 149 39.39 -8.87 14.04
CA ASP A 149 38.43 -9.65 13.26
C ASP A 149 37.36 -10.32 14.13
N VAL A 150 36.12 -10.31 13.64
CA VAL A 150 35.03 -11.10 14.24
C VAL A 150 35.18 -12.54 13.78
N ASN A 151 35.22 -13.46 14.75
CA ASN A 151 35.39 -14.89 14.51
C ASN A 151 34.25 -15.69 15.14
N TRP A 152 33.36 -16.24 14.31
CA TRP A 152 32.25 -17.06 14.76
C TRP A 152 32.52 -18.53 14.46
N LYS A 153 32.19 -19.39 15.44
CA LYS A 153 32.17 -20.84 15.24
C LYS A 153 30.74 -21.32 15.11
N LEU A 154 30.34 -21.60 13.87
CA LEU A 154 28.99 -22.02 13.52
C LEU A 154 28.96 -23.49 13.12
N THR A 155 27.77 -24.07 13.17
CA THR A 155 27.51 -25.45 12.76
C THR A 155 26.89 -25.46 11.37
N LYS A 156 27.49 -26.20 10.44
CA LYS A 156 26.94 -26.39 9.10
C LYS A 156 25.74 -27.32 9.13
N ILE A 157 24.64 -26.88 8.54
CA ILE A 157 23.37 -27.60 8.45
C ILE A 157 22.99 -27.72 6.98
N GLY A 158 22.69 -28.95 6.54
CA GLY A 158 22.10 -29.23 5.24
C GLY A 158 20.63 -29.61 5.39
N GLN A 159 19.72 -28.86 4.79
CA GLN A 159 18.29 -29.15 4.78
C GLN A 159 17.72 -29.04 3.37
N LYS A 160 17.14 -30.14 2.86
CA LYS A 160 16.49 -30.19 1.53
C LYS A 160 17.38 -29.66 0.39
N GLY A 161 18.68 -29.94 0.45
CA GLY A 161 19.66 -29.50 -0.56
C GLY A 161 20.13 -28.06 -0.40
N ILE A 162 19.76 -27.37 0.68
CA ILE A 162 20.25 -26.04 1.05
C ILE A 162 21.21 -26.20 2.23
N GLU A 163 22.40 -25.61 2.11
CA GLU A 163 23.37 -25.54 3.20
C GLU A 163 23.38 -24.14 3.83
N PHE A 164 23.41 -24.08 5.16
CA PHE A 164 23.51 -22.84 5.92
C PHE A 164 24.18 -23.09 7.27
N LEU A 165 24.62 -22.02 7.92
CA LEU A 165 25.34 -22.09 9.19
C LEU A 165 24.42 -21.64 10.34
N ILE A 166 24.45 -22.34 11.48
CA ILE A 166 23.73 -21.93 12.70
C ILE A 166 24.70 -21.85 13.87
N GLY A 167 24.56 -20.83 14.71
CA GLY A 167 25.28 -20.76 15.97
C GLY A 167 24.77 -19.62 16.83
N LYS A 168 25.68 -18.95 17.53
CA LYS A 168 25.41 -17.74 18.29
C LYS A 168 26.50 -16.71 18.04
N ALA A 169 26.14 -15.45 18.17
CA ALA A 169 27.07 -14.32 18.09
C ALA A 169 26.62 -13.23 19.05
N LYS A 170 27.57 -12.40 19.48
CA LYS A 170 27.25 -11.23 20.31
C LYS A 170 26.53 -10.18 19.47
N ILE A 171 25.59 -9.46 20.08
CA ILE A 171 24.87 -8.38 19.42
C ILE A 171 25.81 -7.30 18.88
N SER A 172 26.81 -6.88 19.67
CA SER A 172 27.78 -5.88 19.25
C SER A 172 28.55 -6.30 17.99
N GLU A 173 28.93 -7.58 17.89
CA GLU A 173 29.58 -8.13 16.70
C GLU A 173 28.65 -8.09 15.49
N ILE A 174 27.40 -8.56 15.63
CA ILE A 174 26.41 -8.56 14.54
C ILE A 174 26.14 -7.13 14.07
N ASP A 175 25.96 -6.18 14.98
CA ASP A 175 25.69 -4.78 14.67
C ASP A 175 26.85 -4.13 13.90
N ALA A 176 28.09 -4.46 14.26
CA ALA A 176 29.30 -3.93 13.65
C ALA A 176 29.57 -4.47 12.23
N VAL A 177 29.10 -5.67 11.89
CA VAL A 177 29.40 -6.32 10.59
C VAL A 177 28.19 -6.47 9.66
N CYS A 178 26.98 -6.15 10.11
CA CYS A 178 25.77 -6.29 9.30
C CYS A 178 25.15 -4.94 8.92
N SER A 179 24.87 -4.75 7.63
CA SER A 179 23.98 -3.73 7.09
C SER A 179 22.54 -4.26 6.97
N VAL A 180 21.58 -3.37 6.71
CA VAL A 180 20.19 -3.76 6.40
C VAL A 180 19.91 -3.35 4.95
N PRO A 181 19.54 -4.29 4.05
CA PRO A 181 19.31 -3.98 2.65
C PRO A 181 17.95 -3.29 2.45
N SER A 182 17.83 -2.08 2.99
CA SER A 182 16.58 -1.34 3.15
C SER A 182 16.31 -0.42 1.96
N LEU A 183 15.03 -0.22 1.66
CA LEU A 183 14.61 0.79 0.69
C LEU A 183 15.04 2.21 1.15
N PRO A 184 15.35 3.10 0.20
CA PRO A 184 15.66 4.50 0.50
C PRO A 184 14.44 5.21 1.09
N GLU A 185 14.68 6.32 1.79
CA GLU A 185 13.65 7.07 2.51
C GLU A 185 12.58 7.58 1.57
N GLU A 186 13.06 8.12 0.47
CA GLU A 186 12.30 8.75 -0.57
C GLU A 186 12.70 8.10 -1.87
N MET A 187 11.71 7.62 -2.60
CA MET A 187 11.90 7.12 -3.95
C MET A 187 10.86 7.75 -4.85
N SER A 188 11.26 8.22 -6.03
CA SER A 188 10.26 8.64 -7.02
C SER A 188 9.48 7.43 -7.52
N SER A 189 8.23 7.64 -7.95
CA SER A 189 7.46 6.57 -8.62
C SER A 189 8.12 6.08 -9.91
N GLU A 190 8.89 6.95 -10.57
CA GLU A 190 9.69 6.60 -11.75
C GLU A 190 10.78 5.60 -11.40
N GLU A 191 11.59 5.88 -10.38
CA GLU A 191 12.69 5.00 -9.95
C GLU A 191 12.14 3.65 -9.47
N ALA A 192 11.03 3.66 -8.72
CA ALA A 192 10.37 2.41 -8.35
C ALA A 192 9.86 1.64 -9.57
N GLY A 193 9.34 2.33 -10.59
CA GLY A 193 8.94 1.71 -11.85
C GLY A 193 10.12 1.08 -12.59
N LYS A 194 11.27 1.75 -12.63
CA LYS A 194 12.53 1.23 -13.20
C LYS A 194 12.97 -0.06 -12.49
N ARG A 195 12.85 -0.12 -11.16
CA ARG A 195 13.16 -1.33 -10.36
C ARG A 195 12.20 -2.49 -10.56
N VAL A 196 10.94 -2.20 -10.92
CA VAL A 196 10.02 -3.27 -11.34
C VAL A 196 10.45 -3.82 -12.70
N GLY A 197 10.91 -2.96 -13.61
CA GLY A 197 11.41 -3.38 -14.93
C GLY A 197 12.75 -4.13 -14.88
N ASP A 198 13.62 -3.77 -13.93
CA ASP A 198 14.95 -4.34 -13.72
C ASP A 198 15.15 -4.76 -12.26
N ARG A 199 15.10 -6.07 -12.01
CA ARG A 199 15.24 -6.67 -10.67
C ARG A 199 16.64 -6.55 -10.08
N ASN A 200 17.65 -6.30 -10.91
CA ASN A 200 19.03 -6.14 -10.46
C ASN A 200 19.32 -4.71 -9.99
N ARG A 201 18.42 -3.76 -10.28
CA ARG A 201 18.55 -2.37 -9.84
C ARG A 201 18.32 -2.26 -8.33
N GLY A 202 19.32 -1.73 -7.60
CA GLY A 202 19.32 -1.65 -6.13
C GLY A 202 19.24 -3.03 -5.47
N PRO A 203 20.23 -3.92 -5.68
CA PRO A 203 20.21 -5.31 -5.20
C PRO A 203 20.15 -5.42 -3.67
N ASP A 204 20.62 -4.38 -2.99
CA ASP A 204 20.67 -4.17 -1.55
C ASP A 204 19.52 -3.27 -1.04
N GLU A 205 18.47 -3.03 -1.84
CA GLU A 205 17.39 -2.12 -1.45
C GLU A 205 16.01 -2.76 -1.66
N TRP A 206 15.61 -3.61 -0.72
CA TRP A 206 14.35 -4.36 -0.83
C TRP A 206 13.61 -4.58 0.49
N GLN A 207 14.26 -4.45 1.64
CA GLN A 207 13.61 -4.51 2.95
C GLN A 207 12.97 -3.19 3.34
N ARG A 208 12.02 -3.25 4.29
CA ARG A 208 11.49 -2.03 4.92
C ARG A 208 12.57 -1.39 5.77
N ARG A 209 12.54 -0.07 5.87
CA ARG A 209 13.43 0.66 6.78
C ARG A 209 13.23 0.24 8.23
N VAL A 210 14.31 0.38 9.00
CA VAL A 210 14.28 0.20 10.45
C VAL A 210 13.41 1.30 11.06
N ASN A 211 12.39 0.90 11.82
CA ASN A 211 11.55 1.81 12.57
C ASN A 211 12.26 2.17 13.88
N ALA A 212 12.64 3.44 14.02
CA ALA A 212 13.39 3.93 15.17
C ALA A 212 12.63 3.86 16.49
N LYS A 213 11.31 4.10 16.49
CA LYS A 213 10.48 3.91 17.71
C LYS A 213 10.56 2.46 18.18
N ARG A 214 10.43 1.50 17.26
CA ARG A 214 10.53 0.08 17.59
C ARG A 214 11.92 -0.32 18.10
N VAL A 215 12.98 0.28 17.56
CA VAL A 215 14.35 0.09 18.06
C VAL A 215 14.47 0.57 19.51
N LEU A 216 13.93 1.76 19.79
CA LEU A 216 13.90 2.34 21.13
C LEU A 216 13.08 1.51 22.12
N GLU A 217 11.90 1.04 21.72
CA GLU A 217 11.06 0.12 22.52
C GLU A 217 11.85 -1.13 22.94
N ILE A 218 12.61 -1.73 22.00
CA ILE A 218 13.41 -2.93 22.27
C ILE A 218 14.58 -2.63 23.20
N SER A 219 15.26 -1.50 23.00
CA SER A 219 16.35 -1.04 23.88
C SER A 219 15.86 -0.86 25.31
N ASN A 220 14.74 -0.16 25.49
CA ASN A 220 14.12 0.04 26.80
C ASN A 220 13.68 -1.29 27.43
N PHE A 221 13.09 -2.20 26.64
CA PHE A 221 12.65 -3.50 27.10
C PHE A 221 13.81 -4.34 27.66
N ILE A 222 14.92 -4.47 26.94
CA ILE A 222 16.05 -5.29 27.41
C ILE A 222 16.83 -4.63 28.56
N GLY A 223 16.74 -3.31 28.69
CA GLY A 223 17.34 -2.58 29.82
C GLY A 223 16.74 -2.99 31.18
N VAL A 224 15.55 -3.56 31.21
CA VAL A 224 14.93 -4.09 32.43
C VAL A 224 15.53 -5.46 32.78
N PRO A 225 16.15 -5.61 33.97
CA PRO A 225 16.73 -6.88 34.40
C PRO A 225 15.72 -8.04 34.37
N GLY A 226 16.10 -9.18 33.80
CA GLY A 226 15.28 -10.40 33.73
C GLY A 226 14.52 -10.59 32.41
N ASN A 227 14.47 -9.58 31.55
CA ASN A 227 13.92 -9.73 30.20
C ASN A 227 14.88 -10.52 29.29
N ILE A 228 14.32 -11.34 28.39
CA ILE A 228 15.06 -12.27 27.53
C ILE A 228 14.61 -12.12 26.08
N ILE A 229 15.55 -12.23 25.14
CA ILE A 229 15.28 -12.36 23.70
C ILE A 229 15.91 -13.67 23.20
N ALA A 230 15.08 -14.60 22.74
CA ALA A 230 15.52 -15.93 22.30
C ALA A 230 15.43 -16.15 20.76
N ASN A 231 14.87 -15.19 20.02
CA ASN A 231 14.65 -15.34 18.59
C ASN A 231 15.96 -15.17 17.81
N SER A 232 16.19 -16.03 16.82
CA SER A 232 17.38 -15.94 15.98
C SER A 232 17.38 -14.70 15.08
N ALA A 233 18.57 -14.17 14.78
CA ALA A 233 18.77 -13.27 13.65
C ALA A 233 19.10 -14.09 12.39
N LEU A 234 18.62 -13.63 11.23
CA LEU A 234 18.98 -14.21 9.94
C LEU A 234 19.95 -13.28 9.22
N LEU A 235 21.09 -13.81 8.85
CA LEU A 235 22.19 -13.12 8.19
C LEU A 235 22.38 -13.70 6.78
N TYR A 236 22.81 -12.87 5.85
CA TYR A 236 23.19 -13.28 4.50
C TYR A 236 24.54 -12.67 4.15
N ALA A 237 25.46 -13.49 3.65
CA ALA A 237 26.73 -13.03 3.11
C ALA A 237 26.61 -12.89 1.57
N PRO A 238 26.39 -11.67 1.04
CA PRO A 238 26.37 -11.45 -0.40
C PRO A 238 27.70 -11.84 -1.05
N PRO A 239 27.69 -12.32 -2.31
CA PRO A 239 28.92 -12.64 -3.03
C PRO A 239 29.76 -11.38 -3.28
N GLY A 240 31.08 -11.54 -3.34
CA GLY A 240 32.00 -10.48 -3.76
C GLY A 240 32.56 -9.60 -2.63
N HIS A 241 32.33 -9.94 -1.36
CA HIS A 241 32.99 -9.29 -0.22
C HIS A 241 34.21 -10.06 0.26
N ASP A 242 35.41 -9.52 0.00
CA ASP A 242 36.69 -10.12 0.44
C ASP A 242 36.94 -10.03 1.96
N SER A 243 36.12 -9.24 2.66
CA SER A 243 36.09 -9.13 4.12
C SER A 243 35.43 -10.31 4.82
N PHE A 244 34.70 -11.18 4.09
CA PHE A 244 34.04 -12.35 4.65
C PHE A 244 34.68 -13.64 4.15
N SER A 245 34.98 -14.57 5.06
CA SER A 245 35.50 -15.90 4.70
C SER A 245 34.97 -17.00 5.61
N THR A 246 34.95 -18.23 5.07
CA THR A 246 34.57 -19.44 5.81
C THR A 246 35.64 -20.53 5.65
N ASP A 247 35.99 -21.23 6.72
CA ASP A 247 37.03 -22.27 6.71
C ASP A 247 36.55 -23.66 6.26
N GLY A 248 35.27 -23.80 5.89
CA GLY A 248 34.65 -25.06 5.47
C GLY A 248 34.23 -25.98 6.63
N GLU A 249 34.75 -25.77 7.84
CA GLU A 249 34.36 -26.48 9.07
C GLU A 249 33.37 -25.68 9.93
N GLY A 250 32.87 -24.56 9.40
CA GLY A 250 31.88 -23.69 10.05
C GLY A 250 32.50 -22.52 10.82
N GLY A 251 33.81 -22.33 10.76
CA GLY A 251 34.46 -21.09 11.15
C GLY A 251 34.17 -19.99 10.15
N VAL A 252 33.77 -18.84 10.67
CA VAL A 252 33.45 -17.62 9.92
C VAL A 252 34.33 -16.49 10.44
N THR A 253 35.02 -15.81 9.54
CA THR A 253 35.88 -14.66 9.87
C THR A 253 35.44 -13.43 9.06
N ILE A 254 35.26 -12.30 9.76
CA ILE A 254 34.99 -10.99 9.16
C ILE A 254 36.12 -10.02 9.49
N ASP A 255 36.79 -9.52 8.44
CA ASP A 255 37.97 -8.66 8.49
C ASP A 255 37.59 -7.19 8.27
N PHE A 256 37.76 -6.36 9.30
CA PHE A 256 37.37 -4.94 9.29
C PHE A 256 38.26 -4.09 8.39
N SER A 257 39.53 -4.46 8.23
CA SER A 257 40.50 -3.70 7.44
C SER A 257 40.12 -3.62 5.95
N LYS A 258 39.27 -4.54 5.49
CA LYS A 258 38.86 -4.66 4.10
C LYS A 258 37.59 -3.88 3.72
N PHE A 259 36.78 -3.47 4.71
CA PHE A 259 35.54 -2.74 4.43
C PHE A 259 35.44 -1.37 5.09
N LEU A 260 36.16 -1.12 6.20
CA LEU A 260 36.19 0.21 6.78
C LEU A 260 36.92 1.21 5.86
N ARG A 261 36.51 2.48 5.93
CA ARG A 261 37.13 3.60 5.20
C ARG A 261 37.68 4.63 6.16
N GLU A 262 38.93 5.02 5.95
CA GLU A 262 39.56 6.09 6.71
C GLU A 262 38.98 7.46 6.32
N ARG A 263 38.61 8.26 7.31
CA ARG A 263 38.07 9.62 7.14
C ARG A 263 38.50 10.51 8.30
N LEU A 264 38.60 11.80 8.00
CA LEU A 264 38.82 12.82 9.02
C LEU A 264 37.49 13.16 9.72
N ILE A 265 37.39 12.87 11.02
CA ILE A 265 36.25 13.28 11.85
C ILE A 265 36.60 14.60 12.57
N PRO A 266 35.74 15.64 12.47
CA PRO A 266 35.94 16.88 13.20
C PRO A 266 36.14 16.63 14.71
N ASN A 267 37.20 17.21 15.27
CA ASN A 267 37.62 17.08 16.68
C ASN A 267 38.16 15.71 17.13
N HIS A 268 38.26 14.72 16.23
CA HIS A 268 38.78 13.39 16.57
C HIS A 268 39.96 12.92 15.70
N GLY A 269 40.26 13.62 14.60
CA GLY A 269 41.34 13.22 13.70
C GLY A 269 40.89 12.13 12.73
N ASP A 270 41.86 11.40 12.18
CA ASP A 270 41.58 10.29 11.27
C ASP A 270 40.92 9.13 12.04
N ALA A 271 39.85 8.59 11.47
CA ALA A 271 39.07 7.50 12.03
C ALA A 271 38.58 6.57 10.91
N TRP A 272 38.33 5.33 11.27
CA TRP A 272 37.83 4.30 10.36
C TRP A 272 36.32 4.17 10.52
N LEU A 273 35.55 4.38 9.45
CA LEU A 273 34.09 4.29 9.48
C LEU A 273 33.56 3.12 8.66
N ASP A 274 32.42 2.61 9.10
CA ASP A 274 31.63 1.59 8.43
C ASP A 274 30.60 2.18 7.44
N HIS A 275 30.62 3.49 7.22
CA HIS A 275 29.79 4.19 6.25
C HIS A 275 30.63 5.10 5.36
N ASP A 276 30.30 5.13 4.08
CA ASP A 276 30.81 6.14 3.15
C ASP A 276 29.79 7.26 2.95
N PHE A 277 30.24 8.50 3.02
CA PHE A 277 29.43 9.71 2.85
C PHE A 277 29.84 10.55 1.63
N GLU A 278 30.94 10.21 0.96
CA GLU A 278 31.51 11.03 -0.14
C GLU A 278 31.30 10.43 -1.54
N GLU A 279 30.91 9.16 -1.65
CA GLU A 279 30.53 8.59 -2.95
C GLU A 279 29.20 9.18 -3.46
N GLU A 280 28.97 9.12 -4.78
CA GLU A 280 27.69 9.53 -5.40
C GLU A 280 26.48 8.81 -4.79
N THR A 281 26.72 7.67 -4.13
CA THR A 281 25.78 6.94 -3.28
C THR A 281 26.41 6.68 -1.90
N PRO A 282 26.11 7.51 -0.88
CA PRO A 282 26.46 7.22 0.50
C PRO A 282 25.94 5.83 0.90
N GLY A 283 26.79 5.02 1.52
CA GLY A 283 26.52 3.59 1.67
C GLY A 283 27.02 2.99 2.98
N ASP A 284 26.29 2.01 3.47
CA ASP A 284 26.70 1.15 4.58
C ASP A 284 27.67 0.09 4.03
N LEU A 285 28.90 0.08 4.52
CA LEU A 285 30.01 -0.74 4.00
C LEU A 285 30.07 -2.13 4.63
N ARG A 286 29.20 -2.41 5.60
CA ARG A 286 29.22 -3.66 6.34
C ARG A 286 28.92 -4.86 5.43
N PRO A 287 29.73 -5.94 5.50
CA PRO A 287 29.74 -6.97 4.47
C PRO A 287 28.62 -7.99 4.55
N LEU A 288 27.90 -8.07 5.68
CA LEU A 288 26.78 -8.98 5.85
C LEU A 288 25.45 -8.22 5.80
N TRP A 289 24.39 -8.88 5.35
CA TRP A 289 23.04 -8.36 5.36
C TRP A 289 22.22 -9.00 6.48
N LEU A 290 21.62 -8.17 7.32
CA LEU A 290 20.64 -8.60 8.31
C LEU A 290 19.29 -8.75 7.60
N ILE A 291 18.96 -9.99 7.24
CA ILE A 291 17.73 -10.30 6.49
C ILE A 291 16.51 -10.46 7.39
N ASP A 292 16.66 -10.89 8.64
CA ASP A 292 15.59 -10.80 9.66
C ASP A 292 16.17 -10.45 11.03
N GLY A 293 15.36 -9.78 11.85
CA GLY A 293 15.78 -9.33 13.19
C GLY A 293 16.37 -7.92 13.22
N GLN A 294 16.23 -7.14 12.14
CA GLN A 294 16.77 -5.78 12.04
C GLN A 294 16.47 -4.89 13.26
N HIS A 295 15.20 -4.83 13.70
CA HIS A 295 14.83 -4.00 14.86
C HIS A 295 15.38 -4.58 16.17
N ARG A 296 15.54 -5.90 16.26
CA ARG A 296 16.05 -6.59 17.46
C ARG A 296 17.52 -6.30 17.64
N VAL A 297 18.33 -6.54 16.62
CA VAL A 297 19.79 -6.30 16.69
C VAL A 297 20.05 -4.82 16.97
N ARG A 298 19.43 -3.90 16.20
CA ARG A 298 19.61 -2.45 16.39
C ARG A 298 19.11 -1.95 17.74
N GLY A 299 18.05 -2.54 18.30
CA GLY A 299 17.54 -2.17 19.62
C GLY A 299 18.42 -2.68 20.75
N LEU A 300 18.85 -3.95 20.67
CA LEU A 300 19.77 -4.55 21.63
C LEU A 300 21.13 -3.86 21.63
N SER A 301 21.64 -3.47 20.46
CA SER A 301 22.92 -2.78 20.32
C SER A 301 22.91 -1.35 20.87
N GLN A 302 21.76 -0.83 21.32
CA GLN A 302 21.64 0.46 21.96
C GLN A 302 21.52 0.39 23.49
N SER A 303 21.59 -0.82 24.07
CA SER A 303 21.50 -1.05 25.50
C SER A 303 22.81 -1.64 26.04
N GLU A 304 23.27 -1.15 27.20
CA GLU A 304 24.51 -1.63 27.84
C GLU A 304 24.44 -3.12 28.19
N ILE A 305 23.25 -3.60 28.57
CA ILE A 305 23.03 -5.03 28.78
C ILE A 305 22.92 -5.74 27.43
N GLY A 306 22.16 -5.16 26.50
CA GLY A 306 21.82 -5.78 25.22
C GLY A 306 23.01 -6.05 24.30
N CYS A 307 24.01 -5.17 24.26
CA CYS A 307 25.14 -5.29 23.34
C CYS A 307 26.04 -6.50 23.63
N GLU A 308 26.06 -6.95 24.89
CA GLU A 308 26.87 -8.11 25.34
C GLU A 308 26.12 -9.45 25.26
N ILE A 309 24.84 -9.44 24.89
CA ILE A 309 24.04 -10.67 24.80
C ILE A 309 24.45 -11.49 23.57
N ASP A 310 24.63 -12.79 23.79
CA ASP A 310 24.67 -13.78 22.71
C ASP A 310 23.24 -14.10 22.25
N ILE A 311 22.98 -13.94 20.95
CA ILE A 311 21.73 -14.42 20.34
C ILE A 311 22.00 -15.54 19.34
N PRO A 312 21.02 -16.44 19.10
CA PRO A 312 21.12 -17.39 18.02
C PRO A 312 21.20 -16.66 16.67
N ILE A 313 22.05 -17.15 15.77
CA ILE A 313 22.15 -16.65 14.39
C ILE A 313 22.05 -17.80 13.39
N ILE A 314 21.46 -17.50 12.24
CA ILE A 314 21.47 -18.35 11.05
C ILE A 314 22.10 -17.53 9.93
N LEU A 315 23.18 -18.03 9.33
CA LEU A 315 23.91 -17.37 8.28
C LEU A 315 23.81 -18.17 6.98
N PHE A 316 23.26 -17.52 5.96
CA PHE A 316 23.26 -17.99 4.58
C PHE A 316 24.51 -17.45 3.86
N THR A 317 25.31 -18.33 3.27
CA THR A 317 26.51 -17.95 2.51
C THR A 317 26.16 -17.73 1.03
N SER A 318 27.15 -17.32 0.22
CA SER A 318 26.99 -17.05 -1.21
C SER A 318 26.53 -18.25 -2.06
N GLU A 319 26.59 -19.48 -1.53
CA GLU A 319 25.99 -20.67 -2.15
C GLU A 319 24.45 -20.62 -2.13
N PHE A 320 23.87 -19.84 -1.23
CA PHE A 320 22.45 -19.54 -1.17
C PHE A 320 22.16 -18.29 -1.98
N SER A 321 21.26 -18.35 -2.96
CA SER A 321 21.02 -17.17 -3.79
C SER A 321 20.27 -16.07 -3.01
N LEU A 322 20.47 -14.81 -3.41
CA LEU A 322 19.72 -13.68 -2.85
C LEU A 322 18.20 -13.91 -2.94
N ASP A 323 17.72 -14.47 -4.06
CA ASP A 323 16.31 -14.80 -4.24
C ASP A 323 15.81 -15.81 -3.21
N GLN A 324 16.63 -16.80 -2.86
CA GLN A 324 16.29 -17.76 -1.81
C GLN A 324 16.29 -17.12 -0.41
N SER A 325 17.27 -16.27 -0.10
CA SER A 325 17.31 -15.46 1.14
C SER A 325 16.08 -14.58 1.30
N ALA A 326 15.74 -13.83 0.25
CA ALA A 326 14.60 -12.93 0.26
C ALA A 326 13.26 -13.69 0.32
N LYS A 327 13.19 -14.88 -0.29
CA LYS A 327 12.03 -15.78 -0.16
C LYS A 327 11.85 -16.26 1.28
N VAL A 328 12.91 -16.71 1.95
CA VAL A 328 12.87 -17.09 3.37
C VAL A 328 12.40 -15.92 4.23
N PHE A 329 12.94 -14.71 4.00
CA PHE A 329 12.50 -13.49 4.67
C PHE A 329 11.00 -13.23 4.48
N ALA A 330 10.51 -13.30 3.24
CA ALA A 330 9.11 -13.02 2.92
C ALA A 330 8.18 -14.09 3.52
N GLU A 331 8.55 -15.36 3.50
CA GLU A 331 7.80 -16.45 4.12
C GLU A 331 7.69 -16.26 5.65
N ILE A 332 8.76 -15.81 6.32
CA ILE A 332 8.73 -15.53 7.77
C ILE A 332 7.85 -14.30 8.07
N ASN A 333 8.01 -13.21 7.31
CA ASN A 333 7.30 -11.96 7.57
C ASN A 333 5.81 -12.02 7.20
N THR A 334 5.42 -12.90 6.27
CA THR A 334 3.99 -13.15 5.96
C THR A 334 3.26 -13.88 7.09
N LEU A 335 3.97 -14.62 7.96
CA LEU A 335 3.41 -15.32 9.12
C LEU A 335 3.42 -14.50 10.43
N GLN A 336 4.17 -13.40 10.50
CA GLN A 336 4.21 -12.51 11.67
C GLN A 336 3.44 -11.20 11.41
N LYS A 337 4.05 -10.01 11.57
CA LYS A 337 3.37 -8.72 11.30
C LYS A 337 3.39 -8.44 9.80
N LYS A 338 2.21 -8.47 9.17
CA LYS A 338 2.02 -8.31 7.73
C LYS A 338 2.74 -7.07 7.20
N LEU A 339 3.54 -7.25 6.14
CA LEU A 339 4.12 -6.15 5.37
C LEU A 339 3.01 -5.32 4.72
N ASP A 340 3.31 -4.05 4.41
CA ASP A 340 2.40 -3.23 3.62
C ASP A 340 2.09 -3.89 2.28
N THR A 341 0.89 -3.67 1.76
CA THR A 341 0.40 -4.37 0.57
C THR A 341 1.29 -4.10 -0.66
N LEU A 342 1.73 -2.85 -0.84
CA LEU A 342 2.63 -2.46 -1.93
C LEU A 342 4.04 -3.05 -1.77
N HIS A 343 4.57 -3.08 -0.55
CA HIS A 343 5.86 -3.71 -0.27
C HIS A 343 5.79 -5.22 -0.53
N THR A 344 4.73 -5.88 -0.05
CA THR A 344 4.49 -7.30 -0.31
C THR A 344 4.48 -7.60 -1.80
N LEU A 345 3.75 -6.80 -2.58
CA LEU A 345 3.66 -6.94 -4.03
C LEU A 345 5.02 -6.78 -4.71
N TYR A 346 5.80 -5.77 -4.31
CA TYR A 346 7.15 -5.53 -4.81
C TYR A 346 8.09 -6.71 -4.54
N MET A 347 8.08 -7.23 -3.31
CA MET A 347 8.88 -8.40 -2.92
C MET A 347 8.48 -9.65 -3.69
N GLN A 348 7.17 -9.91 -3.82
CA GLN A 348 6.64 -11.06 -4.53
C GLN A 348 7.08 -11.06 -5.99
N HIS A 349 6.99 -9.93 -6.67
CA HIS A 349 7.45 -9.80 -8.05
C HIS A 349 8.97 -9.93 -8.16
N ARG A 350 9.72 -9.18 -7.34
CA ARG A 350 11.19 -9.11 -7.43
C ARG A 350 11.84 -10.48 -7.25
N PHE A 351 11.37 -11.24 -6.26
CA PHE A 351 11.95 -12.53 -5.88
C PHE A 351 11.12 -13.74 -6.35
N GLN A 352 10.16 -13.52 -7.25
CA GLN A 352 9.29 -14.55 -7.83
C GLN A 352 8.62 -15.47 -6.79
N ILE A 353 8.12 -14.85 -5.71
CA ILE A 353 7.60 -15.60 -4.56
C ILE A 353 6.21 -16.13 -4.90
N PRO A 354 5.97 -17.45 -4.77
CA PRO A 354 4.67 -18.03 -5.07
C PRO A 354 3.62 -17.65 -4.02
N ASN A 355 2.35 -17.55 -4.43
CA ASN A 355 1.22 -17.38 -3.51
C ASN A 355 0.15 -18.44 -3.74
N ARG A 356 0.21 -19.52 -2.97
CA ARG A 356 -0.70 -20.67 -3.10
C ARG A 356 -2.13 -20.41 -2.60
N ILE A 357 -2.34 -19.35 -1.81
CA ILE A 357 -3.65 -19.02 -1.25
C ILE A 357 -4.42 -18.09 -2.19
N SER A 358 -3.73 -17.14 -2.81
CA SER A 358 -4.32 -16.12 -3.67
C SER A 358 -3.66 -16.13 -5.05
N PRO A 359 -4.21 -16.84 -6.05
CA PRO A 359 -3.67 -16.87 -7.41
C PRO A 359 -3.52 -15.48 -8.05
N THR A 360 -4.37 -14.52 -7.64
CA THR A 360 -4.29 -13.11 -8.04
C THR A 360 -3.04 -12.36 -7.53
N ARG A 361 -2.24 -13.02 -6.71
CA ARG A 361 -1.00 -12.51 -6.10
C ARG A 361 0.14 -13.52 -6.21
N ASP A 362 0.01 -14.50 -7.10
CA ASP A 362 1.09 -15.45 -7.40
C ASP A 362 2.10 -14.82 -8.36
N PHE A 363 3.38 -14.83 -8.01
CA PHE A 363 4.47 -14.33 -8.86
C PHE A 363 5.54 -15.41 -9.09
N SER A 364 5.16 -16.68 -8.98
CA SER A 364 5.99 -17.82 -9.37
C SER A 364 6.56 -17.68 -10.80
N PRO A 365 7.68 -18.32 -11.16
CA PRO A 365 8.12 -18.33 -12.56
C PRO A 365 7.01 -18.86 -13.48
N TRP A 366 6.80 -18.20 -14.61
CA TRP A 366 5.92 -18.70 -15.66
C TRP A 366 6.53 -19.96 -16.28
N ASP A 367 5.72 -21.01 -16.46
CA ASP A 367 5.99 -22.10 -17.42
C ASP A 367 4.85 -22.26 -18.45
N SER A 368 5.15 -22.12 -19.75
CA SER A 368 4.12 -22.21 -20.82
C SER A 368 3.55 -23.61 -20.99
N SER A 369 4.25 -24.63 -20.49
CA SER A 369 3.74 -25.99 -20.41
C SER A 369 2.86 -26.25 -19.19
N ASP A 370 2.85 -25.34 -18.22
CA ASP A 370 2.07 -25.45 -16.98
C ASP A 370 0.91 -24.44 -16.96
N ALA A 371 -0.30 -24.97 -17.12
CA ALA A 371 -1.53 -24.19 -17.11
C ALA A 371 -1.74 -23.42 -15.79
N ASP A 372 -1.18 -23.89 -14.68
CA ASP A 372 -1.35 -23.29 -13.35
C ASP A 372 -0.54 -21.99 -13.19
N THR A 373 0.47 -21.76 -14.05
CA THR A 373 1.31 -20.55 -13.99
C THR A 373 0.75 -19.36 -14.78
N TRP A 374 -0.41 -19.52 -15.43
CA TRP A 374 -1.08 -18.45 -16.19
C TRP A 374 -1.47 -17.24 -15.33
N ASP A 375 -1.85 -17.50 -14.08
CA ASP A 375 -2.16 -16.41 -13.14
C ASP A 375 -0.90 -15.62 -12.80
N SER A 376 0.26 -16.30 -12.70
CA SER A 376 1.54 -15.66 -12.46
C SER A 376 1.99 -14.79 -13.62
N ARG A 377 1.90 -15.29 -14.86
CA ARG A 377 2.10 -14.48 -16.07
C ARG A 377 1.36 -13.14 -15.99
N GLN A 378 0.06 -13.23 -15.72
CA GLN A 378 -0.83 -12.08 -15.70
C GLN A 378 -0.39 -11.05 -14.66
N ASN A 379 0.04 -11.52 -13.49
CA ASN A 379 0.50 -10.69 -12.39
C ASN A 379 1.83 -10.01 -12.75
N HIS A 380 2.81 -10.75 -13.28
CA HIS A 380 4.09 -10.21 -13.75
C HIS A 380 3.89 -9.14 -14.81
N LEU A 381 3.22 -9.45 -15.91
CA LEU A 381 3.04 -8.50 -17.02
C LEU A 381 2.23 -7.28 -16.61
N SER A 382 1.21 -7.45 -15.78
CA SER A 382 0.42 -6.32 -15.27
C SER A 382 1.24 -5.40 -14.36
N TYR A 383 2.00 -5.97 -13.43
CA TYR A 383 2.82 -5.18 -12.52
C TYR A 383 3.98 -4.49 -13.25
N GLU A 384 4.62 -5.19 -14.20
CA GLU A 384 5.66 -4.64 -15.07
C GLU A 384 5.12 -3.54 -16.00
N CYS A 385 3.90 -3.68 -16.50
CA CYS A 385 3.24 -2.61 -17.26
C CYS A 385 3.05 -1.35 -16.42
N ALA A 386 2.62 -1.50 -15.15
CA ALA A 386 2.55 -0.38 -14.21
C ALA A 386 3.94 0.24 -13.97
N GLY A 387 4.98 -0.57 -13.80
CA GLY A 387 6.35 -0.09 -13.64
C GLY A 387 6.83 0.70 -14.85
N TRP A 388 6.64 0.16 -16.05
CA TRP A 388 6.98 0.81 -17.31
C TRP A 388 6.26 2.15 -17.46
N LEU A 389 4.93 2.18 -17.31
CA LEU A 389 4.11 3.42 -17.40
C LEU A 389 4.46 4.47 -16.34
N ALA A 390 4.88 4.05 -15.15
CA ALA A 390 5.33 4.95 -14.09
C ALA A 390 6.69 5.57 -14.40
N SER A 391 7.53 4.87 -15.18
CA SER A 391 8.91 5.24 -15.48
C SER A 391 9.14 5.87 -16.86
N HIS A 392 8.20 5.74 -17.79
CA HIS A 392 8.33 6.26 -19.15
C HIS A 392 8.07 7.77 -19.18
N GLU A 393 9.13 8.56 -19.35
CA GLU A 393 9.05 10.03 -19.31
C GLU A 393 8.14 10.58 -20.42
N GLY A 394 7.34 11.60 -20.09
CA GLY A 394 6.37 12.18 -21.01
C GLY A 394 5.06 11.40 -21.15
N GLY A 395 5.02 10.16 -20.66
CA GLY A 395 3.81 9.32 -20.69
C GLY A 395 2.66 9.84 -19.79
N PRO A 396 1.39 9.52 -20.10
CA PRO A 396 0.22 9.96 -19.32
C PRO A 396 0.24 9.60 -17.82
N LEU A 397 0.89 8.50 -17.47
CA LEU A 397 0.97 7.94 -16.12
C LEU A 397 2.36 8.07 -15.49
N PHE A 398 3.28 8.78 -16.15
CA PHE A 398 4.64 9.03 -15.67
C PHE A 398 4.63 9.63 -14.25
N GLY A 399 5.23 8.92 -13.30
CA GLY A 399 5.30 9.33 -11.90
C GLY A 399 3.94 9.39 -11.15
N ARG A 400 2.88 8.74 -11.69
CA ARG A 400 1.51 8.81 -11.14
C ARG A 400 0.96 7.48 -10.62
N ILE A 401 1.68 6.38 -10.83
CA ILE A 401 1.38 5.08 -10.22
C ILE A 401 2.23 4.93 -8.95
N LYS A 402 1.59 4.63 -7.82
CA LYS A 402 2.29 4.39 -6.55
C LYS A 402 2.68 2.91 -6.45
N ILE A 403 3.97 2.59 -6.58
CA ILE A 403 4.52 1.22 -6.60
C ILE A 403 4.86 0.74 -5.18
N LEU A 404 5.50 1.58 -4.38
CA LEU A 404 5.91 1.38 -2.99
C LEU A 404 5.29 2.46 -2.09
N GLU A 405 5.14 2.18 -0.79
CA GLU A 405 4.60 3.18 0.15
C GLU A 405 5.55 4.37 0.36
N SER A 406 6.87 4.15 0.27
CA SER A 406 7.91 5.19 0.28
C SER A 406 7.93 6.05 -0.99
N ASN A 407 7.13 5.74 -2.00
CA ASN A 407 7.07 6.59 -3.18
C ASN A 407 6.51 7.98 -2.83
N ARG A 408 7.20 9.01 -3.34
CA ARG A 408 6.70 10.39 -3.39
C ARG A 408 6.27 10.74 -4.83
N PRO A 409 5.11 10.24 -5.30
CA PRO A 409 4.61 10.59 -6.62
C PRO A 409 4.29 12.08 -6.69
N LYS A 410 4.43 12.68 -7.88
CA LYS A 410 3.94 14.06 -8.16
C LYS A 410 2.49 14.22 -7.68
N PHE A 411 1.70 13.18 -7.95
CA PHE A 411 0.47 12.82 -7.26
C PHE A 411 0.07 11.40 -7.68
N THR A 412 -0.67 10.68 -6.85
CA THR A 412 -1.14 9.33 -7.18
C THR A 412 -2.46 9.38 -7.96
N ILE A 413 -2.52 8.71 -9.12
CA ILE A 413 -3.76 8.36 -9.83
C ILE A 413 -4.22 6.96 -9.42
N ILE A 414 -3.30 6.01 -9.23
CA ILE A 414 -3.62 4.64 -8.85
C ILE A 414 -2.46 3.99 -8.10
N LYS A 415 -2.75 3.10 -7.15
CA LYS A 415 -1.75 2.25 -6.50
C LYS A 415 -1.52 0.95 -7.29
N ALA A 416 -0.31 0.43 -7.30
CA ALA A 416 0.05 -0.74 -8.09
C ALA A 416 -0.75 -2.01 -7.70
N ASN A 417 -1.12 -2.16 -6.43
CA ASN A 417 -1.98 -3.26 -6.01
C ASN A 417 -3.35 -3.24 -6.71
N SER A 418 -3.97 -2.05 -6.81
CA SER A 418 -5.23 -1.85 -7.53
C SER A 418 -5.02 -1.99 -9.03
N TRP A 419 -3.91 -1.48 -9.57
CA TRP A 419 -3.57 -1.66 -10.98
C TRP A 419 -3.58 -3.14 -11.37
N VAL A 420 -2.89 -3.99 -10.60
CA VAL A 420 -2.84 -5.43 -10.84
C VAL A 420 -4.23 -6.06 -10.77
N ASP A 421 -5.04 -5.69 -9.78
CA ASP A 421 -6.41 -6.23 -9.63
C ASP A 421 -7.28 -5.98 -10.87
N TYR A 422 -7.12 -4.84 -11.55
CA TYR A 422 -8.00 -4.44 -12.66
C TYR A 422 -7.39 -4.60 -14.06
N SER A 423 -6.08 -4.85 -14.19
CA SER A 423 -5.41 -4.98 -15.49
C SER A 423 -4.81 -6.37 -15.77
N ARG A 424 -4.66 -7.24 -14.76
CA ARG A 424 -4.10 -8.60 -14.96
C ARG A 424 -4.82 -9.40 -16.04
N SER A 425 -6.14 -9.23 -16.16
CA SER A 425 -6.97 -9.92 -17.15
C SER A 425 -6.64 -9.53 -18.59
N TRP A 426 -5.92 -8.43 -18.83
CA TRP A 426 -5.48 -8.06 -20.17
C TRP A 426 -4.47 -9.05 -20.74
N PHE A 427 -3.71 -9.68 -19.84
CA PHE A 427 -2.69 -10.67 -20.13
C PHE A 427 -3.19 -12.10 -19.86
N GLY A 428 -4.49 -12.28 -19.61
CA GLY A 428 -5.10 -13.59 -19.41
C GLY A 428 -5.41 -14.28 -20.73
N LYS A 429 -5.84 -15.56 -20.66
CA LYS A 429 -6.19 -16.38 -21.83
C LYS A 429 -7.20 -15.73 -22.78
N ASN A 430 -8.15 -14.97 -22.22
CA ASN A 430 -9.19 -14.27 -22.98
C ASN A 430 -8.91 -12.75 -23.10
N GLY A 431 -7.69 -12.32 -22.78
CA GLY A 431 -7.29 -10.92 -22.80
C GLY A 431 -6.71 -10.49 -24.15
N PRO A 432 -6.57 -9.17 -24.41
CA PRO A 432 -5.89 -8.62 -25.57
C PRO A 432 -4.49 -9.18 -25.85
N TYR A 433 -3.80 -9.60 -24.80
CA TYR A 433 -2.40 -10.01 -24.83
C TYR A 433 -2.22 -11.46 -24.39
N SER A 434 -3.19 -12.34 -24.70
CA SER A 434 -3.07 -13.78 -24.42
C SER A 434 -1.79 -14.35 -25.02
N ALA A 435 -1.10 -15.24 -24.29
CA ALA A 435 0.10 -15.91 -24.80
C ALA A 435 -0.18 -16.81 -26.02
N ASP A 436 -1.43 -17.27 -26.17
CA ASP A 436 -1.82 -18.18 -27.24
C ASP A 436 -2.08 -17.44 -28.57
N ASP A 437 -2.43 -16.16 -28.51
CA ASP A 437 -2.95 -15.38 -29.65
C ASP A 437 -2.15 -14.10 -29.96
N CYS A 438 -1.18 -13.73 -29.11
CA CYS A 438 -0.42 -12.48 -29.24
C CYS A 438 1.08 -12.75 -29.32
N GLU A 439 1.69 -12.38 -30.44
CA GLU A 439 3.14 -12.50 -30.68
C GLU A 439 3.95 -11.28 -30.20
N TYR A 440 3.31 -10.31 -29.54
CA TYR A 440 4.00 -9.10 -29.10
C TYR A 440 5.06 -9.44 -28.06
N ASP A 441 6.20 -8.77 -28.17
CA ASP A 441 7.10 -8.65 -27.04
C ASP A 441 6.50 -7.71 -25.98
N LYS A 442 7.11 -7.74 -24.80
CA LYS A 442 6.65 -6.98 -23.64
C LYS A 442 6.59 -5.48 -23.90
N GLU A 443 7.60 -4.94 -24.59
CA GLU A 443 7.68 -3.51 -24.88
C GLU A 443 6.56 -3.06 -25.82
N THR A 444 6.27 -3.85 -26.86
CA THR A 444 5.19 -3.59 -27.82
C THR A 444 3.82 -3.62 -27.12
N MET A 445 3.57 -4.60 -26.24
CA MET A 445 2.35 -4.63 -25.42
C MET A 445 2.20 -3.36 -24.58
N PHE A 446 3.27 -2.95 -23.89
CA PHE A 446 3.22 -1.80 -22.99
C PHE A 446 3.09 -0.48 -23.74
N GLN A 447 3.74 -0.35 -24.90
CA GLN A 447 3.59 0.80 -25.78
C GLN A 447 2.16 0.93 -26.32
N GLU A 448 1.51 -0.18 -26.69
CA GLU A 448 0.10 -0.14 -27.11
C GLU A 448 -0.85 0.29 -25.98
N ILE A 449 -0.61 -0.19 -24.76
CA ILE A 449 -1.35 0.24 -23.57
C ILE A 449 -1.10 1.74 -23.32
N GLU A 450 0.12 2.24 -23.49
CA GLU A 450 0.40 3.67 -23.40
C GLU A 450 -0.36 4.47 -24.46
N ASN A 451 -0.40 3.98 -25.69
CA ASN A 451 -1.11 4.61 -26.78
C ASN A 451 -2.60 4.80 -26.43
N TYR A 452 -3.19 3.84 -25.71
CA TYR A 452 -4.55 3.96 -25.18
C TYR A 452 -4.70 5.09 -24.17
N PHE A 453 -3.81 5.19 -23.18
CA PHE A 453 -3.86 6.29 -22.22
C PHE A 453 -3.57 7.63 -22.88
N GLN A 454 -2.64 7.70 -23.82
CA GLN A 454 -2.31 8.92 -24.54
C GLN A 454 -3.50 9.37 -25.39
N ALA A 455 -4.16 8.44 -26.07
CA ALA A 455 -5.40 8.72 -26.79
C ALA A 455 -6.51 9.24 -25.87
N PHE A 456 -6.63 8.68 -24.66
CA PHE A 456 -7.57 9.18 -23.68
C PHE A 456 -7.25 10.61 -23.24
N VAL A 457 -5.98 10.93 -22.98
CA VAL A 457 -5.53 12.30 -22.68
C VAL A 457 -5.86 13.25 -23.82
N ASN A 458 -5.54 12.88 -25.07
CA ASN A 458 -5.81 13.71 -26.25
C ASN A 458 -7.32 13.98 -26.44
N ILE A 459 -8.15 12.97 -26.18
CA ILE A 459 -9.62 13.10 -26.23
C ILE A 459 -10.15 13.99 -25.11
N CYS A 460 -9.53 14.02 -23.94
CA CYS A 460 -9.90 14.91 -22.84
C CYS A 460 -9.40 16.34 -23.07
N ASN A 461 -8.19 16.50 -23.60
CA ASN A 461 -7.49 17.77 -23.79
C ASN A 461 -7.52 18.18 -25.28
N HIS A 462 -8.71 18.09 -25.89
CA HIS A 462 -8.89 18.31 -27.33
C HIS A 462 -8.88 19.80 -27.74
N GLY A 463 -8.75 20.73 -26.79
CA GLY A 463 -8.59 22.17 -27.05
C GLY A 463 -9.86 22.92 -27.48
N GLU A 464 -11.03 22.28 -27.51
CA GLU A 464 -12.31 22.94 -27.86
C GLU A 464 -13.16 23.24 -26.62
N TRP A 465 -12.57 23.22 -25.42
CA TRP A 465 -13.26 23.59 -24.18
C TRP A 465 -13.47 25.10 -24.09
N PRO A 466 -14.65 25.59 -23.66
CA PRO A 466 -14.92 27.03 -23.59
C PRO A 466 -14.02 27.81 -22.63
N ASP A 467 -13.45 27.14 -21.63
CA ASP A 467 -12.54 27.72 -20.64
C ASP A 467 -11.07 27.53 -21.00
N GLU A 468 -10.76 26.91 -22.15
CA GLU A 468 -9.40 26.62 -22.63
C GLU A 468 -8.55 25.76 -21.66
N GLU A 469 -9.21 25.08 -20.72
CA GLU A 469 -8.56 24.34 -19.65
C GLU A 469 -8.52 22.83 -19.91
N ASP A 470 -7.40 22.19 -19.57
CA ASP A 470 -7.25 20.75 -19.68
C ASP A 470 -8.17 19.98 -18.71
N ARG A 471 -8.76 18.89 -19.19
CA ARG A 471 -9.59 17.97 -18.38
C ARG A 471 -8.79 16.80 -17.79
N TRP A 472 -7.63 16.52 -18.38
CA TRP A 472 -6.59 15.67 -17.79
C TRP A 472 -5.43 16.55 -17.33
N SER A 473 -5.36 16.80 -16.01
CA SER A 473 -4.35 17.69 -15.43
C SER A 473 -2.98 17.02 -15.33
N PRO A 474 -1.88 17.72 -15.65
CA PRO A 474 -0.53 17.25 -15.35
C PRO A 474 -0.13 17.48 -13.89
N HIS A 475 -0.97 18.14 -13.10
CA HIS A 475 -0.67 18.57 -11.73
C HIS A 475 -1.65 17.99 -10.70
N SER A 476 -1.30 18.13 -9.42
CA SER A 476 -2.13 17.66 -8.30
C SER A 476 -3.42 18.48 -8.12
N LYS A 477 -3.46 19.70 -8.65
CA LYS A 477 -4.64 20.58 -8.64
C LYS A 477 -5.53 20.29 -9.85
N ASN A 478 -6.84 20.54 -9.69
CA ASN A 478 -7.84 20.46 -10.77
C ASN A 478 -7.91 19.08 -11.46
N LYS A 479 -7.77 18.00 -10.67
CA LYS A 479 -7.87 16.64 -11.19
C LYS A 479 -9.29 16.35 -11.66
N GLY A 480 -9.42 15.77 -12.84
CA GLY A 480 -10.66 15.16 -13.27
C GLY A 480 -10.99 13.91 -12.45
N VAL A 481 -12.25 13.48 -12.42
CA VAL A 481 -12.70 12.32 -11.64
C VAL A 481 -11.91 11.05 -11.99
N LEU A 482 -11.54 10.86 -13.24
CA LEU A 482 -10.76 9.70 -13.70
C LEU A 482 -9.27 9.75 -13.32
N GLN A 483 -8.80 10.83 -12.71
CA GLN A 483 -7.48 10.94 -12.08
C GLN A 483 -7.52 10.68 -10.57
N LEU A 484 -8.70 10.35 -10.01
CA LEU A 484 -8.87 9.93 -8.62
C LEU A 484 -8.70 8.41 -8.49
N HIS A 485 -8.13 7.95 -7.38
CA HIS A 485 -7.78 6.54 -7.15
C HIS A 485 -8.90 5.52 -7.43
N SER A 486 -10.11 5.78 -6.93
CA SER A 486 -11.22 4.83 -7.06
C SER A 486 -11.80 4.82 -8.48
N SER A 487 -11.86 5.99 -9.12
CA SER A 487 -12.59 6.16 -10.38
C SER A 487 -11.70 5.95 -11.60
N SER A 488 -10.38 6.13 -11.48
CA SER A 488 -9.39 5.78 -12.51
C SER A 488 -9.45 4.30 -12.91
N GLN A 489 -9.89 3.43 -12.00
CA GLN A 489 -10.12 2.01 -12.25
C GLN A 489 -11.17 1.76 -13.35
N ALA A 490 -12.10 2.70 -13.59
CA ALA A 490 -13.04 2.60 -14.70
C ALA A 490 -12.34 2.60 -16.06
N LEU A 491 -11.25 3.37 -16.22
CA LEU A 491 -10.42 3.33 -17.44
C LEU A 491 -9.78 1.97 -17.65
N LEU A 492 -9.28 1.34 -16.58
CA LEU A 492 -8.69 0.02 -16.69
C LEU A 492 -9.72 -1.04 -17.10
N LEU A 493 -10.92 -0.95 -16.54
CA LEU A 493 -11.98 -1.93 -16.75
C LEU A 493 -12.64 -1.85 -18.14
N ILE A 494 -12.61 -0.70 -18.81
CA ILE A 494 -13.16 -0.57 -20.17
C ILE A 494 -12.11 -0.87 -21.25
N TYR A 495 -10.84 -1.01 -20.89
CA TYR A 495 -9.74 -1.18 -21.84
C TYR A 495 -9.98 -2.34 -22.81
N GLN A 496 -10.48 -3.48 -22.33
CA GLN A 496 -10.76 -4.64 -23.20
C GLN A 496 -11.84 -4.33 -24.25
N ASP A 497 -12.94 -3.64 -23.90
CA ASP A 497 -13.96 -3.22 -24.87
C ASP A 497 -13.40 -2.22 -25.88
N VAL A 498 -12.48 -1.34 -25.45
CA VAL A 498 -11.79 -0.37 -26.32
C VAL A 498 -10.84 -1.09 -27.28
N HIS A 499 -10.01 -2.00 -26.78
CA HIS A 499 -9.06 -2.79 -27.57
C HIS A 499 -9.80 -3.63 -28.61
N GLU A 500 -10.85 -4.36 -28.22
CA GLU A 500 -11.68 -5.16 -29.14
C GLU A 500 -12.20 -4.28 -30.29
N LYS A 501 -12.81 -3.13 -29.96
CA LYS A 501 -13.33 -2.20 -30.96
C LYS A 501 -12.24 -1.54 -31.81
N ALA A 502 -11.07 -1.29 -31.24
CA ALA A 502 -9.92 -0.76 -31.95
C ALA A 502 -9.34 -1.78 -32.94
N ARG A 503 -9.31 -3.07 -32.58
CA ARG A 503 -8.80 -4.16 -33.41
C ARG A 503 -9.76 -4.54 -34.55
N MET A 504 -11.08 -4.32 -34.40
CA MET A 504 -12.07 -4.58 -35.46
C MET A 504 -11.70 -3.93 -36.80
N GLY A 505 -11.29 -4.76 -37.77
CA GLY A 505 -10.90 -4.32 -39.12
C GLY A 505 -9.59 -3.52 -39.18
N TYR A 506 -8.74 -3.61 -38.15
CA TYR A 506 -7.47 -2.90 -38.07
C TYR A 506 -6.31 -3.90 -37.99
N THR A 507 -5.39 -3.82 -38.94
CA THR A 507 -4.29 -4.78 -39.11
C THR A 507 -2.91 -4.21 -38.75
N LYS A 508 -2.81 -2.92 -38.40
CA LYS A 508 -1.53 -2.33 -38.02
C LYS A 508 -1.26 -2.58 -36.54
N GLU A 509 0.00 -2.90 -36.25
CA GLU A 509 0.47 -3.32 -34.94
C GLU A 509 1.71 -2.50 -34.55
N PRO A 510 1.81 -2.02 -33.29
CA PRO A 510 0.74 -1.94 -32.29
C PRO A 510 -0.39 -0.97 -32.70
N ILE A 511 -1.54 -1.06 -32.02
CA ILE A 511 -2.66 -0.12 -32.20
C ILE A 511 -2.18 1.30 -31.87
N SER A 512 -2.22 2.16 -32.89
CA SER A 512 -1.79 3.56 -32.76
C SER A 512 -2.70 4.42 -31.88
N VAL A 513 -2.14 5.49 -31.31
CA VAL A 513 -2.87 6.54 -30.58
C VAL A 513 -4.10 7.02 -31.36
N LYS A 514 -3.93 7.38 -32.63
CA LYS A 514 -5.02 7.86 -33.51
C LYS A 514 -6.17 6.86 -33.68
N ARG A 515 -5.87 5.56 -33.63
CA ARG A 515 -6.89 4.51 -33.71
C ARG A 515 -7.69 4.44 -32.41
N PHE A 516 -7.03 4.51 -31.25
CA PHE A 516 -7.70 4.59 -29.96
C PHE A 516 -8.53 5.88 -29.81
N GLU A 517 -8.03 7.03 -30.28
CA GLU A 517 -8.77 8.30 -30.28
C GLU A 517 -10.12 8.16 -31.01
N LYS A 518 -10.13 7.50 -32.17
CA LYS A 518 -11.38 7.21 -32.91
C LYS A 518 -12.38 6.39 -32.10
N VAL A 519 -11.91 5.42 -31.33
CA VAL A 519 -12.78 4.55 -30.51
C VAL A 519 -13.27 5.29 -29.26
N LEU A 520 -12.44 6.16 -28.70
CA LEU A 520 -12.70 6.93 -27.50
C LEU A 520 -13.48 8.24 -27.75
N LEU A 521 -13.67 8.63 -29.01
CA LEU A 521 -14.40 9.84 -29.41
C LEU A 521 -15.76 10.05 -28.70
N PRO A 522 -16.58 9.01 -28.41
CA PRO A 522 -17.82 9.19 -27.64
C PRO A 522 -17.63 9.79 -26.23
N LEU A 523 -16.41 9.76 -25.68
CA LEU A 523 -16.06 10.29 -24.36
C LEU A 523 -15.53 11.73 -24.41
N LYS A 524 -15.28 12.29 -25.60
CA LYS A 524 -14.65 13.61 -25.81
C LYS A 524 -15.26 14.72 -24.94
N TRP A 525 -16.59 14.80 -24.94
CA TRP A 525 -17.31 15.87 -24.27
C TRP A 525 -17.80 15.53 -22.85
N ALA A 526 -17.28 14.46 -22.25
CA ALA A 526 -17.50 14.19 -20.84
C ALA A 526 -16.58 15.09 -20.01
N ASP A 527 -17.14 16.10 -19.35
CA ASP A 527 -16.36 17.00 -18.51
C ASP A 527 -16.04 16.32 -17.16
N TRP A 528 -14.83 15.77 -17.08
CA TRP A 528 -14.34 15.06 -15.89
C TRP A 528 -14.05 16.00 -14.70
N ARG A 529 -13.99 17.32 -14.92
CA ARG A 529 -13.79 18.35 -13.89
C ARG A 529 -15.10 19.00 -13.41
N ASP A 530 -16.23 18.70 -14.07
CA ASP A 530 -17.53 19.22 -13.66
C ASP A 530 -17.86 18.82 -12.22
N GLU A 531 -18.24 19.79 -11.39
CA GLU A 531 -18.52 19.58 -9.97
C GLU A 531 -19.62 18.52 -9.75
N ARG A 532 -20.61 18.43 -10.65
CA ARG A 532 -21.69 17.43 -10.57
C ARG A 532 -21.16 16.04 -10.88
N VAL A 533 -20.17 15.92 -11.76
CA VAL A 533 -19.50 14.64 -12.03
C VAL A 533 -18.64 14.25 -10.84
N LEU A 534 -17.88 15.18 -10.27
CA LEU A 534 -17.06 14.94 -9.08
C LEU A 534 -17.92 14.52 -7.88
N ASP A 535 -18.99 15.25 -7.57
CA ASP A 535 -19.93 14.95 -6.48
C ASP A 535 -20.48 13.51 -6.58
N ARG A 536 -20.87 13.09 -7.78
CA ARG A 536 -21.47 11.77 -8.00
C ARG A 536 -20.46 10.65 -8.05
N TYR A 537 -19.31 10.88 -8.70
CA TYR A 537 -18.41 9.79 -9.10
C TYR A 537 -17.09 9.73 -8.33
N SER A 538 -16.79 10.68 -7.43
CA SER A 538 -15.54 10.68 -6.63
C SER A 538 -15.57 9.76 -5.40
N GLY A 539 -16.75 9.29 -5.00
CA GLY A 539 -16.91 8.50 -3.77
C GLY A 539 -16.15 7.16 -3.74
N SER A 540 -15.66 6.77 -2.56
CA SER A 540 -15.04 5.46 -2.30
C SER A 540 -16.11 4.38 -2.17
N GLY A 541 -16.60 3.87 -3.31
CA GLY A 541 -17.57 2.79 -3.33
C GLY A 541 -17.68 2.09 -4.68
N GLU A 542 -18.23 0.87 -4.67
CA GLU A 542 -18.43 0.10 -5.89
C GLU A 542 -19.46 0.75 -6.82
N VAL A 543 -20.49 1.41 -6.26
CA VAL A 543 -21.61 1.99 -7.03
C VAL A 543 -21.18 3.15 -7.93
N PRO A 544 -20.49 4.21 -7.45
CA PRO A 544 -20.00 5.28 -8.32
C PRO A 544 -19.11 4.77 -9.45
N ARG A 545 -18.08 3.98 -9.11
CA ARG A 545 -17.14 3.38 -10.06
C ARG A 545 -17.84 2.51 -11.11
N THR A 546 -18.76 1.64 -10.67
CA THR A 546 -19.47 0.74 -11.57
C THR A 546 -20.43 1.49 -12.49
N SER A 547 -21.11 2.51 -11.96
CA SER A 547 -21.99 3.37 -12.77
C SER A 547 -21.20 4.09 -13.86
N LEU A 548 -20.03 4.65 -13.51
CA LEU A 548 -19.14 5.30 -14.46
C LEU A 548 -18.68 4.34 -15.56
N ARG A 549 -18.17 3.16 -15.16
CA ARG A 549 -17.77 2.09 -16.10
C ARG A 549 -18.91 1.71 -17.05
N VAL A 550 -20.12 1.50 -16.53
CA VAL A 550 -21.28 1.09 -17.33
C VAL A 550 -21.61 2.16 -18.38
N TRP A 551 -21.61 3.43 -17.99
CA TRP A 551 -21.86 4.53 -18.92
C TRP A 551 -20.77 4.61 -20.00
N MET A 552 -19.49 4.59 -19.61
CA MET A 552 -18.36 4.64 -20.56
C MET A 552 -18.40 3.48 -21.55
N ARG A 553 -18.67 2.26 -21.06
CA ARG A 553 -18.81 1.07 -21.91
C ARG A 553 -19.96 1.20 -22.90
N ALA A 554 -21.11 1.70 -22.47
CA ALA A 554 -22.24 1.96 -23.36
C ALA A 554 -21.90 3.00 -24.44
N ALA A 555 -21.21 4.08 -24.06
CA ALA A 555 -20.74 5.12 -24.99
C ALA A 555 -19.78 4.54 -26.04
N ILE A 556 -18.75 3.80 -25.61
CA ILE A 556 -17.76 3.17 -26.48
C ILE A 556 -18.44 2.20 -27.44
N ARG A 557 -19.32 1.32 -26.96
CA ARG A 557 -20.04 0.37 -27.82
C ARG A 557 -20.94 1.09 -28.83
N GLY A 558 -21.65 2.12 -28.38
CA GLY A 558 -22.48 2.96 -29.25
C GLY A 558 -21.69 3.68 -30.35
N GLY A 559 -20.45 4.10 -30.06
CA GLY A 559 -19.49 4.61 -31.05
C GLY A 559 -19.85 5.95 -31.71
N LYS A 560 -20.93 6.60 -31.28
CA LYS A 560 -21.36 7.90 -31.79
C LYS A 560 -20.88 9.01 -30.87
N ASP A 561 -20.37 10.07 -31.46
CA ASP A 561 -20.05 11.31 -30.78
C ASP A 561 -21.29 12.19 -30.63
N PHE A 562 -21.30 13.01 -29.58
CA PHE A 562 -22.39 13.93 -29.28
C PHE A 562 -21.82 15.21 -28.69
N ASP A 563 -22.52 16.32 -28.84
CA ASP A 563 -22.16 17.59 -28.21
C ASP A 563 -22.21 17.52 -26.67
N SER A 564 -21.46 18.41 -26.02
CA SER A 564 -21.37 18.48 -24.55
C SER A 564 -22.73 18.58 -23.86
N GLY A 565 -23.69 19.33 -24.41
CA GLY A 565 -25.03 19.45 -23.84
C GLY A 565 -25.79 18.11 -23.78
N LYS A 566 -25.60 17.24 -24.78
CA LYS A 566 -26.16 15.89 -24.79
C LYS A 566 -25.38 14.93 -23.88
N VAL A 567 -24.05 14.99 -23.90
CA VAL A 567 -23.19 14.12 -23.07
C VAL A 567 -23.44 14.38 -21.58
N MET A 568 -23.42 15.64 -21.17
CA MET A 568 -23.56 16.07 -19.76
C MET A 568 -25.02 16.25 -19.30
N SER A 569 -26.00 15.76 -20.08
CA SER A 569 -27.42 15.98 -19.77
C SER A 569 -27.88 15.23 -18.51
N ALA A 570 -28.70 15.88 -17.68
CA ALA A 570 -29.43 15.19 -16.61
C ALA A 570 -30.78 14.59 -17.09
N LYS A 571 -31.19 14.87 -18.33
CA LYS A 571 -32.51 14.53 -18.87
C LYS A 571 -32.51 13.33 -19.82
N LEU A 572 -31.40 13.07 -20.50
CA LEU A 572 -31.29 12.03 -21.52
C LEU A 572 -31.01 10.66 -20.89
N LYS A 573 -32.06 10.02 -20.38
CA LYS A 573 -31.97 8.74 -19.64
C LYS A 573 -31.63 7.56 -20.54
N SER A 574 -30.67 6.73 -20.12
CA SER A 574 -30.31 5.43 -20.75
C SER A 574 -30.02 5.45 -22.26
N LEU A 575 -29.49 6.56 -22.77
CA LEU A 575 -29.06 6.69 -24.15
C LEU A 575 -27.53 6.56 -24.28
N PRO A 576 -26.99 5.56 -24.99
CA PRO A 576 -25.55 5.38 -25.14
C PRO A 576 -24.82 6.66 -25.57
N GLY A 577 -23.74 7.01 -24.86
CA GLY A 577 -22.91 8.20 -25.12
C GLY A 577 -23.55 9.53 -24.73
N ARG A 578 -24.73 9.52 -24.10
CA ARG A 578 -25.46 10.72 -23.68
C ARG A 578 -25.83 10.61 -22.20
N GLY A 579 -26.18 11.72 -21.59
CA GLY A 579 -26.78 11.72 -20.26
C GLY A 579 -25.94 11.12 -19.13
N LEU A 580 -24.66 11.50 -19.01
CA LEU A 580 -23.77 11.08 -17.92
C LEU A 580 -24.33 11.41 -16.51
N LEU A 581 -25.09 12.50 -16.43
CA LEU A 581 -25.74 12.99 -15.20
C LEU A 581 -27.20 12.51 -15.07
N ALA A 582 -27.70 11.71 -16.01
CA ALA A 582 -29.08 11.25 -16.01
C ALA A 582 -29.25 9.98 -15.16
N PRO A 583 -30.41 9.81 -14.50
CA PRO A 583 -30.80 8.52 -13.92
C PRO A 583 -31.10 7.51 -15.03
N PRO A 584 -31.25 6.22 -14.68
CA PRO A 584 -31.72 5.22 -15.65
C PRO A 584 -33.11 5.58 -16.18
N ALA A 585 -33.48 5.01 -17.33
CA ALA A 585 -34.82 5.16 -17.89
C ALA A 585 -35.74 4.15 -17.21
N ASP A 586 -37.01 4.51 -17.06
CA ASP A 586 -38.03 3.58 -16.59
C ASP A 586 -38.14 2.43 -17.59
N SER A 587 -38.31 1.22 -17.06
CA SER A 587 -38.39 0.00 -17.83
C SER A 587 -39.63 -0.76 -17.41
N PRO A 588 -40.60 -0.99 -18.32
CA PRO A 588 -41.86 -1.61 -17.96
C PRO A 588 -41.66 -3.05 -17.43
N ILE A 589 -42.66 -3.52 -16.70
CA ILE A 589 -42.76 -4.92 -16.31
C ILE A 589 -43.65 -5.61 -17.33
N GLU A 590 -43.14 -6.69 -17.92
CA GLU A 590 -43.84 -7.54 -18.88
C GLU A 590 -44.09 -8.91 -18.24
N ILE A 591 -45.27 -9.47 -18.47
CA ILE A 591 -45.59 -10.84 -18.07
C ILE A 591 -45.18 -11.77 -19.21
N ASP A 592 -44.25 -12.68 -18.93
CA ASP A 592 -43.69 -13.66 -19.88
C ASP A 592 -44.05 -15.09 -19.46
N SER A 593 -45.31 -15.27 -19.07
CA SER A 593 -45.89 -16.56 -18.74
C SER A 593 -47.37 -16.59 -19.11
N ASP A 594 -47.89 -17.79 -19.38
CA ASP A 594 -49.32 -17.99 -19.65
C ASP A 594 -50.21 -17.71 -18.42
N LEU A 595 -49.61 -17.70 -17.23
CA LEU A 595 -50.29 -17.39 -15.97
C LEU A 595 -50.19 -15.90 -15.66
N GLU A 596 -51.33 -15.27 -15.36
CA GLU A 596 -51.41 -13.90 -14.82
C GLU A 596 -51.40 -13.88 -13.28
N TRP A 597 -51.63 -15.04 -12.64
CA TRP A 597 -51.65 -15.23 -11.19
C TRP A 597 -51.01 -16.56 -10.81
N PRO A 598 -50.22 -16.65 -9.73
CA PRO A 598 -49.52 -17.89 -9.41
C PRO A 598 -50.47 -18.91 -8.78
N GLU A 599 -50.21 -20.19 -9.06
CA GLU A 599 -51.01 -21.34 -8.61
C GLU A 599 -50.17 -22.29 -7.73
N LYS A 600 -50.85 -23.11 -6.93
CA LYS A 600 -50.18 -24.12 -6.10
C LYS A 600 -49.39 -25.10 -6.97
N GLY A 601 -48.11 -25.27 -6.64
CA GLY A 601 -47.22 -26.26 -7.28
C GLY A 601 -45.99 -25.64 -7.94
N LYS A 602 -45.05 -26.49 -8.38
CA LYS A 602 -43.76 -26.03 -8.92
C LYS A 602 -43.85 -25.28 -10.26
N ALA A 603 -44.91 -25.52 -11.03
CA ALA A 603 -45.14 -24.88 -12.32
C ALA A 603 -46.08 -23.67 -12.25
N GLY A 604 -46.73 -23.41 -11.11
CA GLY A 604 -47.70 -22.33 -10.95
C GLY A 604 -47.06 -20.98 -10.60
N PHE A 605 -46.16 -20.48 -11.45
CA PHE A 605 -45.53 -19.17 -11.23
C PHE A 605 -45.82 -18.20 -12.38
N VAL A 606 -45.87 -16.91 -12.05
CA VAL A 606 -45.90 -15.82 -13.03
C VAL A 606 -44.46 -15.38 -13.29
N GLN A 607 -44.03 -15.39 -14.55
CA GLN A 607 -42.73 -14.90 -14.95
C GLN A 607 -42.85 -13.42 -15.32
N LEU A 608 -42.11 -12.59 -14.60
CA LEU A 608 -42.06 -11.14 -14.80
C LEU A 608 -40.71 -10.76 -15.38
N LEU A 609 -40.71 -9.92 -16.40
CA LEU A 609 -39.51 -9.42 -17.06
C LEU A 609 -39.46 -7.89 -16.97
N SER A 610 -38.24 -7.34 -16.86
CA SER A 610 -38.00 -5.91 -17.06
C SER A 610 -36.64 -5.73 -17.73
N LEU A 611 -36.62 -5.02 -18.85
CA LEU A 611 -35.39 -4.81 -19.63
C LEU A 611 -34.38 -3.96 -18.86
N ARG A 612 -33.12 -4.38 -18.79
CA ARG A 612 -32.09 -3.57 -18.13
C ARG A 612 -31.76 -2.29 -18.94
N PRO A 613 -31.97 -1.08 -18.39
CA PRO A 613 -31.58 0.16 -19.07
C PRO A 613 -30.06 0.30 -19.19
N HIS A 614 -29.56 0.90 -20.30
CA HIS A 614 -28.12 1.01 -20.57
C HIS A 614 -27.29 1.69 -19.46
N HIS A 615 -27.84 2.65 -18.72
CA HIS A 615 -27.13 3.41 -17.68
C HIS A 615 -27.38 2.89 -16.27
N SER A 616 -27.96 1.71 -16.12
CA SER A 616 -28.24 1.09 -14.83
C SER A 616 -27.16 0.09 -14.41
N LEU A 617 -27.01 -0.12 -13.10
CA LEU A 617 -26.27 -1.25 -12.57
C LEU A 617 -26.91 -2.58 -13.00
N ALA A 618 -26.13 -3.66 -12.94
CA ALA A 618 -26.59 -4.98 -13.35
C ALA A 618 -27.73 -5.56 -12.51
N THR A 619 -28.00 -4.99 -11.33
CA THR A 619 -28.95 -5.53 -10.37
C THR A 619 -30.18 -4.65 -10.28
N SER A 620 -31.34 -5.21 -10.59
CA SER A 620 -32.66 -4.61 -10.29
C SER A 620 -33.16 -5.05 -8.92
N ARG A 621 -34.00 -4.21 -8.30
CA ARG A 621 -34.70 -4.53 -7.05
C ARG A 621 -36.17 -4.75 -7.34
N TRP A 622 -36.67 -5.93 -7.02
CA TRP A 622 -38.07 -6.31 -7.18
C TRP A 622 -38.75 -6.31 -5.81
N THR A 623 -39.89 -5.64 -5.70
CA THR A 623 -40.70 -5.54 -4.49
C THR A 623 -42.14 -5.93 -4.80
N LEU A 624 -42.67 -6.91 -4.06
CA LEU A 624 -44.10 -7.27 -4.14
C LEU A 624 -44.81 -6.79 -2.89
N ARG A 625 -45.89 -6.02 -3.09
CA ARG A 625 -46.73 -5.49 -2.03
C ARG A 625 -48.16 -5.97 -2.23
N CYS A 626 -48.78 -6.54 -1.20
CA CYS A 626 -50.17 -6.96 -1.31
C CYS A 626 -51.14 -5.77 -1.29
N SER A 627 -52.41 -6.02 -1.60
CA SER A 627 -53.51 -5.04 -1.56
C SER A 627 -53.68 -4.34 -0.20
N GLU A 628 -53.14 -4.89 0.88
CA GLU A 628 -53.16 -4.30 2.24
C GLU A 628 -51.96 -3.35 2.49
N GLY A 629 -51.12 -3.12 1.50
CA GLY A 629 -49.93 -2.27 1.61
C GLY A 629 -48.72 -2.94 2.27
N LYS A 630 -48.80 -4.22 2.66
CA LYS A 630 -47.69 -4.95 3.28
C LYS A 630 -46.71 -5.48 2.22
N ASN A 631 -45.43 -5.17 2.39
CA ASN A 631 -44.36 -5.75 1.58
C ASN A 631 -44.21 -7.24 1.90
N ARG A 632 -44.27 -8.08 0.88
CA ARG A 632 -44.20 -9.54 1.00
C ARG A 632 -42.86 -10.08 0.52
N ILE A 633 -42.34 -9.57 -0.60
CA ILE A 633 -41.08 -10.04 -1.19
C ILE A 633 -40.20 -8.84 -1.55
N ARG A 634 -38.91 -8.94 -1.25
CA ARG A 634 -37.87 -8.04 -1.77
C ARG A 634 -36.72 -8.88 -2.32
N LYS A 635 -36.49 -8.85 -3.63
CA LYS A 635 -35.47 -9.67 -4.30
C LYS A 635 -34.58 -8.82 -5.19
N ARG A 636 -33.31 -9.22 -5.30
CA ARG A 636 -32.35 -8.65 -6.25
C ARG A 636 -32.17 -9.62 -7.41
N VAL A 637 -32.29 -9.13 -8.63
CA VAL A 637 -32.14 -9.93 -9.86
C VAL A 637 -31.08 -9.27 -10.73
N LYS A 638 -30.16 -10.06 -11.29
CA LYS A 638 -29.10 -9.57 -12.20
C LYS A 638 -29.52 -9.75 -13.65
N ALA A 639 -29.15 -8.80 -14.51
CA ALA A 639 -29.27 -8.90 -15.96
C ALA A 639 -28.08 -8.23 -16.67
N ASN A 640 -27.73 -8.73 -17.86
CA ASN A 640 -26.78 -8.04 -18.72
C ASN A 640 -27.44 -6.81 -19.38
N ILE A 641 -26.62 -5.91 -19.91
CA ILE A 641 -27.12 -4.70 -20.57
C ILE A 641 -27.94 -5.10 -21.80
N GLY A 642 -29.17 -4.60 -21.90
CA GLY A 642 -30.08 -4.95 -23.01
C GLY A 642 -30.73 -6.32 -22.89
N GLU A 643 -30.52 -7.05 -21.78
CA GLU A 643 -31.25 -8.27 -21.45
C GLU A 643 -32.28 -8.00 -20.34
N PRO A 644 -33.40 -8.73 -20.32
CA PRO A 644 -34.38 -8.61 -19.25
C PRO A 644 -33.93 -9.29 -17.97
N ALA A 645 -34.23 -8.68 -16.82
CA ALA A 645 -34.18 -9.33 -15.53
C ALA A 645 -35.46 -10.15 -15.32
N GLY A 646 -35.32 -11.46 -15.13
CA GLY A 646 -36.44 -12.35 -14.86
C GLY A 646 -36.71 -12.55 -13.38
N PHE A 647 -37.91 -12.18 -12.92
CA PHE A 647 -38.40 -12.44 -11.57
C PHE A 647 -39.54 -13.47 -11.62
N ARG A 648 -39.40 -14.56 -10.86
CA ARG A 648 -40.46 -15.57 -10.71
C ARG A 648 -41.31 -15.25 -9.50
N PHE A 649 -42.57 -14.90 -9.73
CA PHE A 649 -43.58 -14.79 -8.68
C PHE A 649 -44.27 -16.14 -8.52
N SER A 650 -43.88 -16.88 -7.48
CA SER A 650 -44.45 -18.18 -7.15
C SER A 650 -45.55 -18.06 -6.10
N TRP A 651 -46.45 -19.03 -6.08
CA TRP A 651 -47.52 -19.10 -5.10
C TRP A 651 -46.99 -19.29 -3.67
N ASP A 652 -47.69 -18.69 -2.71
CA ASP A 652 -47.45 -18.75 -1.26
C ASP A 652 -48.80 -18.53 -0.54
N ASP A 653 -48.94 -18.96 0.71
CA ASP A 653 -50.22 -19.00 1.45
C ASP A 653 -50.92 -17.63 1.53
N TRP A 654 -50.14 -16.55 1.55
CA TRP A 654 -50.69 -15.20 1.62
C TRP A 654 -51.36 -14.76 0.30
N VAL A 655 -51.01 -15.38 -0.83
CA VAL A 655 -51.54 -15.03 -2.15
C VAL A 655 -53.04 -15.36 -2.25
N ASP A 656 -53.48 -16.43 -1.60
CA ASP A 656 -54.90 -16.86 -1.58
C ASP A 656 -55.81 -15.81 -0.92
N ASN A 657 -55.25 -14.91 -0.09
CA ASN A 657 -56.00 -13.96 0.74
C ASN A 657 -55.94 -12.52 0.22
N VAL A 658 -55.37 -12.27 -0.97
CA VAL A 658 -55.17 -10.93 -1.52
C VAL A 658 -55.85 -10.79 -2.87
N LYS A 659 -56.45 -9.63 -3.14
CA LYS A 659 -57.19 -9.38 -4.38
C LYS A 659 -56.29 -9.01 -5.55
N HIS A 660 -55.18 -8.35 -5.25
CA HIS A 660 -54.17 -7.92 -6.22
C HIS A 660 -52.82 -7.75 -5.54
N VAL A 661 -51.75 -7.80 -6.33
CA VAL A 661 -50.37 -7.58 -5.90
C VAL A 661 -49.78 -6.45 -6.74
N TYR A 662 -49.18 -5.48 -6.08
CA TYR A 662 -48.37 -4.44 -6.70
C TYR A 662 -46.95 -4.98 -6.87
N VAL A 663 -46.44 -4.96 -8.09
CA VAL A 663 -45.11 -5.46 -8.43
C VAL A 663 -44.27 -4.28 -8.85
N ARG A 664 -43.30 -3.88 -8.03
CA ARG A 664 -42.38 -2.79 -8.37
C ARG A 664 -41.02 -3.33 -8.75
N VAL A 665 -40.47 -2.85 -9.87
CA VAL A 665 -39.06 -3.05 -10.25
C VAL A 665 -38.33 -1.72 -10.22
N GLU A 666 -37.14 -1.70 -9.64
CA GLU A 666 -36.27 -0.51 -9.57
C GLU A 666 -34.93 -0.79 -10.24
N TRP A 667 -34.54 0.11 -11.14
CA TRP A 667 -33.22 0.16 -11.77
C TRP A 667 -32.46 1.38 -11.25
N VAL A 668 -31.23 1.14 -10.78
CA VAL A 668 -30.46 2.15 -10.06
C VAL A 668 -29.12 2.45 -10.74
N ASN A 669 -28.66 3.69 -10.61
CA ASN A 669 -27.27 4.09 -10.80
C ASN A 669 -26.91 5.13 -9.72
N VAL A 670 -25.82 5.87 -9.91
CA VAL A 670 -25.41 6.91 -8.94
C VAL A 670 -26.27 8.18 -8.97
N ASN A 671 -27.05 8.37 -10.05
CA ASN A 671 -27.93 9.50 -10.24
C ASN A 671 -29.35 9.16 -9.76
N SER A 672 -30.02 10.16 -9.20
CA SER A 672 -31.38 10.04 -8.67
C SER A 672 -32.36 10.80 -9.55
N PRO A 673 -33.67 10.48 -9.55
CA PRO A 673 -34.30 9.37 -8.82
C PRO A 673 -34.02 7.99 -9.45
N GLU A 674 -34.28 6.92 -8.69
CA GLU A 674 -34.25 5.55 -9.23
C GLU A 674 -35.34 5.40 -10.32
N ALA A 675 -35.01 4.67 -11.40
CA ALA A 675 -35.99 4.33 -12.42
C ALA A 675 -36.89 3.22 -11.91
N HIS A 676 -38.20 3.31 -12.16
CA HIS A 676 -39.13 2.30 -11.65
C HIS A 676 -40.33 2.07 -12.57
N ALA A 677 -40.93 0.90 -12.43
CA ALA A 677 -42.26 0.56 -12.90
C ALA A 677 -42.99 -0.19 -11.78
N GLU A 678 -44.30 0.01 -11.64
CA GLU A 678 -45.18 -0.63 -10.64
C GLU A 678 -46.45 -1.18 -11.27
#